data_AF-F4RRM1-F1
#
_entry.id   AF-F4RRM1-F1
#
_cell.length_a   1.000
_cell.length_b   1.000
_cell.length_c   1.000
_cell.angle_alpha   90.00
_cell.angle_beta   90.00
_cell.angle_gamma   90.00
#
_symmetry.space_group_name_H-M   'P 1'
#
loop_
_entity.id
_entity.type
_entity.pdbx_description
1 polymer ?
#
loop_
_entity_poly.entity_id
_entity_poly.type
_entity_poly.pdbx_seq_one_letter_code
_entity_poly.pdbx_strand_id
1 'polypeptide(L)'
;MVSDRCSLNSHCLNLKFYISSQESEIEAYGDIEEPRQIAVDRDDRTASRANIHDSHGHLPSGYPPEASTSPPRSCILSGTSVKSKRPKSASKNPVNLGHATIGPSRSNPSPIAGSSKLVYRTPKNIPARESDEFGRYESSCCHQCQVNTTQPKMICDQSQDPNCVVRVCITCLTKSKVYDDHVELRPPIFKFTPGGRMLCVKCRDVCPCASCRRGRSEKDHSSRGSDSSAHDFCVLALEEREEFSSKKQARHEPKRQKQESRPSIEKTLCSHSQFDVSLDAFTQWKNSFDRDDKAQLATISVDKQIFSNTLTAQATPATNQKPNGRCWLFATCNLARMGIVKKFDLGDFELSQSRLVFYDFLEKADFYLKSMIELVELPIEARIISHISGSPLGDGGQWDMAAGLIEKYGLVPQPIYDDSFNYLNSSGINAFLTSKLRDQALELRQIYKDAKAHAADNLGQDSESATIAGIRAARQAKETMMAQVYRCLAIALGSPPSPTESFKWDYVDKSGKAHSLVSTPLDFYHKHCAGFQASEYISLINDPRNPYNKSYTIERVGNIWGGRPIRHVNTSPDVLKSSVIKMIQADKPVWLGCDASKMSDLSHGIMDTKLIDYKATFGVTSRLSKSDRLRMGDGVISHVMVITAVHLDEEGKPVRYKAENSWSDTAGPHGCFVMTDAWFDEYVYQIVLPKSFTSDLLREIYDDPEPSVLPPWGM
;
A
#
# COMPACT_ATOMS: atom_id res chain seq x y z
N MET A 1 -50.61 4.04 -16.84
CA MET A 1 -50.23 5.47 -16.91
C MET A 1 -49.49 5.73 -15.61
N VAL A 2 -48.18 6.02 -15.60
CA VAL A 2 -47.50 7.23 -16.12
C VAL A 2 -48.00 8.46 -15.33
N SER A 3 -47.18 9.13 -14.50
CA SER A 3 -45.77 8.87 -14.13
C SER A 3 -45.34 9.63 -12.88
N ASP A 4 -44.48 9.02 -12.04
CA ASP A 4 -43.72 9.71 -10.99
C ASP A 4 -42.21 9.71 -11.30
N ARG A 5 -41.62 10.89 -11.47
CA ARG A 5 -40.15 11.13 -11.51
C ARG A 5 -39.83 12.59 -11.19
N CYS A 6 -39.35 12.90 -9.98
CA CYS A 6 -38.32 13.94 -9.75
C CYS A 6 -37.85 14.01 -8.28
N SER A 7 -36.65 13.48 -7.99
CA SER A 7 -35.97 13.68 -6.70
C SER A 7 -34.43 13.50 -6.78
N LEU A 8 -33.83 13.74 -7.96
CA LEU A 8 -32.40 13.47 -8.24
C LEU A 8 -31.55 14.70 -8.62
N ASN A 9 -32.16 15.89 -8.77
CA ASN A 9 -31.45 17.06 -9.33
C ASN A 9 -30.66 17.90 -8.30
N SER A 10 -30.95 17.81 -7.00
CA SER A 10 -30.34 18.68 -5.98
C SER A 10 -28.83 18.46 -5.83
N HIS A 11 -28.35 17.22 -5.81
CA HIS A 11 -26.91 16.93 -5.65
C HIS A 11 -26.08 17.20 -6.92
N CYS A 12 -26.66 17.07 -8.13
CA CYS A 12 -25.94 17.38 -9.36
C CYS A 12 -25.69 18.89 -9.55
N LEU A 13 -26.57 19.74 -8.99
CA LEU A 13 -26.40 21.20 -9.02
C LEU A 13 -25.25 21.65 -8.11
N ASN A 14 -25.16 21.13 -6.88
CA ASN A 14 -24.06 21.46 -5.97
C ASN A 14 -22.70 21.00 -6.53
N LEU A 15 -22.64 19.85 -7.22
CA LEU A 15 -21.41 19.38 -7.86
C LEU A 15 -20.94 20.33 -8.98
N LYS A 16 -21.87 20.86 -9.79
CA LYS A 16 -21.55 21.88 -10.80
C LYS A 16 -21.05 23.18 -10.19
N PHE A 17 -21.66 23.67 -9.10
CA PHE A 17 -21.18 24.88 -8.43
C PHE A 17 -19.79 24.70 -7.81
N TYR A 18 -19.52 23.56 -7.14
CA TYR A 18 -18.24 23.31 -6.47
C TYR A 18 -17.07 23.13 -7.45
N ILE A 19 -17.32 22.60 -8.66
CA ILE A 19 -16.32 22.53 -9.72
C ILE A 19 -16.18 23.89 -10.42
N SER A 20 -17.29 24.55 -10.79
CA SER A 20 -17.27 25.83 -11.49
C SER A 20 -16.60 26.96 -10.70
N SER A 21 -16.66 26.95 -9.36
CA SER A 21 -16.01 27.98 -8.55
C SER A 21 -14.49 27.83 -8.47
N GLN A 22 -13.93 26.65 -8.80
CA GLN A 22 -12.49 26.42 -8.80
C GLN A 22 -11.78 27.08 -10.00
N GLU A 23 -12.46 27.24 -11.14
CA GLU A 23 -11.86 27.89 -12.32
C GLU A 23 -11.93 29.42 -12.23
N SER A 24 -13.04 29.98 -11.71
CA SER A 24 -13.25 31.44 -11.62
C SER A 24 -12.30 32.19 -10.68
N GLU A 25 -11.63 31.50 -9.75
CA GLU A 25 -10.59 32.11 -8.88
C GLU A 25 -9.17 31.91 -9.43
N ILE A 26 -8.98 31.07 -10.47
CA ILE A 26 -7.68 30.79 -11.09
C ILE A 26 -7.50 31.60 -12.39
N GLU A 27 -8.57 31.87 -13.15
CA GLU A 27 -8.52 32.75 -14.34
C GLU A 27 -8.17 34.22 -14.02
N ALA A 28 -8.04 34.59 -12.75
CA ALA A 28 -7.63 35.92 -12.30
C ALA A 28 -6.11 36.18 -12.29
N TYR A 29 -5.27 35.15 -12.45
CA TYR A 29 -3.80 35.26 -12.52
C TYR A 29 -3.22 34.29 -13.55
N GLY A 30 -3.11 34.72 -14.81
CA GLY A 30 -2.79 33.83 -15.94
C GLY A 30 -2.17 34.43 -17.19
N ASP A 31 -1.70 35.69 -17.19
CA ASP A 31 -0.84 36.19 -18.27
C ASP A 31 0.56 35.56 -18.12
N ILE A 32 0.91 34.65 -19.05
CA ILE A 32 2.21 33.95 -19.08
C ILE A 32 2.89 34.23 -20.42
N GLU A 33 4.12 34.76 -20.38
CA GLU A 33 4.92 35.05 -21.57
C GLU A 33 5.40 33.78 -22.31
N GLU A 34 5.69 33.93 -23.61
CA GLU A 34 6.08 32.85 -24.52
C GLU A 34 7.44 32.21 -24.16
N PRO A 35 7.59 30.87 -24.31
CA PRO A 35 8.88 30.20 -24.11
C PRO A 35 9.83 30.46 -25.29
N ARG A 36 10.77 31.40 -25.13
CA ARG A 36 11.82 31.63 -26.13
C ARG A 36 12.76 30.43 -26.26
N GLN A 37 12.98 29.99 -27.50
CA GLN A 37 13.93 28.93 -27.83
C GLN A 37 15.38 29.35 -27.51
N ILE A 38 16.13 28.48 -26.84
CA ILE A 38 17.56 28.66 -26.59
C ILE A 38 18.34 28.21 -27.83
N ALA A 39 18.89 29.17 -28.57
CA ALA A 39 19.90 28.91 -29.58
C ALA A 39 21.28 28.70 -28.93
N VAL A 40 22.08 27.77 -29.45
CA VAL A 40 23.44 27.50 -29.01
C VAL A 40 24.43 28.22 -29.93
N ASP A 41 25.31 29.05 -29.38
CA ASP A 41 26.62 29.29 -30.00
C ASP A 41 27.71 29.66 -28.97
N ARG A 42 28.95 29.83 -29.44
CA ARG A 42 30.20 29.73 -28.66
C ARG A 42 30.97 31.03 -28.46
N ASP A 43 32.00 30.92 -27.61
CA ASP A 43 33.24 31.74 -27.57
C ASP A 43 33.09 33.21 -27.14
N ASP A 44 34.07 33.89 -26.52
CA ASP A 44 35.29 33.53 -25.76
C ASP A 44 35.78 34.83 -25.03
N ARG A 45 36.76 34.73 -24.12
CA ARG A 45 37.72 35.78 -23.67
C ARG A 45 37.42 36.72 -22.48
N THR A 46 38.10 36.35 -21.38
CA THR A 46 39.05 37.17 -20.58
C THR A 46 38.61 38.43 -19.79
N ALA A 47 38.72 38.30 -18.46
CA ALA A 47 39.53 39.13 -17.52
C ALA A 47 39.21 40.65 -17.37
N SER A 48 39.31 41.29 -16.20
CA SER A 48 40.27 41.07 -15.09
C SER A 48 39.90 41.88 -13.81
N ARG A 49 40.62 41.62 -12.68
CA ARG A 49 41.06 42.53 -11.58
C ARG A 49 40.22 43.75 -11.12
N ALA A 50 40.24 44.20 -9.85
CA ALA A 50 40.69 43.63 -8.55
C ALA A 50 40.40 44.62 -7.39
N ASN A 51 40.38 44.12 -6.15
CA ASN A 51 40.78 44.77 -4.87
C ASN A 51 39.96 45.97 -4.29
N ILE A 52 39.37 45.82 -3.08
CA ILE A 52 39.87 46.20 -1.72
C ILE A 52 39.61 47.68 -1.34
N HIS A 53 38.72 47.92 -0.36
CA HIS A 53 39.11 48.29 1.02
C HIS A 53 37.94 48.29 2.05
N ASP A 54 38.35 48.28 3.32
CA ASP A 54 37.60 48.26 4.58
C ASP A 54 37.03 49.68 4.93
N SER A 55 36.34 49.99 6.04
CA SER A 55 36.45 49.48 7.43
C SER A 55 35.39 50.08 8.39
N HIS A 56 35.14 49.38 9.53
CA HIS A 56 34.61 49.81 10.86
C HIS A 56 33.23 50.55 10.98
N GLY A 57 32.47 50.43 12.09
CA GLY A 57 32.58 49.50 13.23
C GLY A 57 31.73 49.86 14.50
N HIS A 58 31.50 48.83 15.34
CA HIS A 58 31.20 48.84 16.81
C HIS A 58 29.81 49.25 17.39
N LEU A 59 29.56 48.71 18.60
CA LEU A 59 28.39 48.83 19.51
C LEU A 59 28.71 49.82 20.67
N PRO A 60 27.73 50.25 21.51
CA PRO A 60 27.56 49.61 22.84
C PRO A 60 26.12 49.62 23.47
N SER A 61 26.04 49.12 24.71
CA SER A 61 24.89 48.73 25.58
C SER A 61 24.14 49.84 26.38
N GLY A 62 22.94 49.54 26.94
CA GLY A 62 22.43 50.18 28.18
C GLY A 62 20.94 49.97 28.59
N TYR A 63 20.69 49.63 29.88
CA TYR A 63 19.40 49.73 30.66
C TYR A 63 19.47 50.98 31.59
N PRO A 64 18.51 51.38 32.51
CA PRO A 64 17.33 50.74 33.18
C PRO A 64 16.04 51.64 33.09
N PRO A 65 15.05 51.81 34.04
CA PRO A 65 14.72 51.21 35.36
C PRO A 65 13.22 50.77 35.57
N GLU A 66 12.45 51.36 36.50
CA GLU A 66 11.35 50.72 37.25
C GLU A 66 10.15 51.64 37.65
N ALA A 67 9.04 51.02 38.11
CA ALA A 67 8.04 51.42 39.16
C ALA A 67 6.57 51.17 38.72
N SER A 68 5.57 50.66 39.46
CA SER A 68 5.33 49.94 40.75
C SER A 68 4.08 50.53 41.45
N THR A 69 3.11 49.73 41.94
CA THR A 69 2.15 50.15 43.01
C THR A 69 1.32 48.97 43.60
N SER A 70 1.10 48.98 44.93
CA SER A 70 0.34 47.98 45.75
C SER A 70 0.17 48.55 47.20
N PRO A 71 -0.46 47.89 48.22
CA PRO A 71 -1.12 46.57 48.30
C PRO A 71 -2.67 46.67 48.44
N PRO A 72 -3.42 46.55 49.58
CA PRO A 72 -3.10 46.35 51.02
C PRO A 72 -3.35 44.89 51.51
N ARG A 73 -3.80 44.67 52.78
CA ARG A 73 -3.96 43.34 53.45
C ARG A 73 -5.00 43.34 54.60
N SER A 74 -5.52 42.17 54.97
CA SER A 74 -5.83 41.73 56.37
C SER A 74 -6.14 40.20 56.42
N CYS A 75 -6.38 39.58 57.59
CA CYS A 75 -5.32 39.06 58.48
C CYS A 75 -5.75 37.86 59.38
N ILE A 76 -4.91 36.80 59.43
CA ILE A 76 -4.58 35.87 60.56
C ILE A 76 -5.67 34.96 61.21
N LEU A 77 -5.24 33.75 61.64
CA LEU A 77 -5.78 32.76 62.63
C LEU A 77 -6.35 31.46 61.99
N SER A 78 -5.68 30.30 61.99
CA SER A 78 -5.18 29.39 63.06
C SER A 78 -6.15 28.25 63.42
N GLY A 79 -5.75 26.98 63.23
CA GLY A 79 -6.54 25.80 63.64
C GLY A 79 -5.81 24.46 63.42
N THR A 80 -5.85 23.55 64.40
CA THR A 80 -4.97 22.35 64.49
C THR A 80 -5.63 21.01 64.15
N SER A 81 -4.88 20.16 63.42
CA SER A 81 -4.73 18.69 63.59
C SER A 81 -5.91 17.81 64.08
N VAL A 82 -6.27 16.78 63.28
CA VAL A 82 -6.61 15.40 63.74
C VAL A 82 -6.06 14.35 62.76
N LYS A 83 -5.71 13.14 63.26
CA LYS A 83 -5.31 11.96 62.46
C LYS A 83 -6.35 10.83 62.50
N SER A 84 -6.66 10.19 61.38
CA SER A 84 -7.15 8.79 61.29
C SER A 84 -6.77 8.21 59.91
N LYS A 85 -5.91 7.19 59.82
CA LYS A 85 -6.12 5.73 60.01
C LYS A 85 -6.94 5.03 58.91
N ARG A 86 -6.23 4.26 58.08
CA ARG A 86 -6.73 3.13 57.26
C ARG A 86 -7.56 2.13 58.08
N PRO A 87 -8.38 1.31 57.40
CA PRO A 87 -8.09 -0.13 57.39
C PRO A 87 -7.87 -0.72 55.98
N LYS A 88 -7.57 -2.03 55.91
CA LYS A 88 -7.48 -2.85 54.69
C LYS A 88 -8.63 -3.89 54.69
N SER A 89 -9.02 -4.41 53.52
CA SER A 89 -8.79 -5.82 53.11
C SER A 89 -9.90 -6.51 52.27
N ALA A 90 -9.43 -7.40 51.38
CA ALA A 90 -10.01 -8.70 50.98
C ALA A 90 -11.45 -8.85 50.38
N SER A 91 -11.50 -8.97 49.06
CA SER A 91 -11.90 -10.19 48.30
C SER A 91 -12.92 -11.19 48.92
N LYS A 92 -14.08 -11.37 48.25
CA LYS A 92 -14.51 -12.64 47.61
C LYS A 92 -15.86 -12.54 46.85
N ASN A 93 -16.03 -13.42 45.86
CA ASN A 93 -17.26 -13.79 45.12
C ASN A 93 -17.69 -15.22 45.57
N PRO A 94 -18.82 -15.86 45.13
CA PRO A 94 -19.98 -15.42 44.31
C PRO A 94 -21.38 -15.95 44.82
N VAL A 95 -22.42 -15.97 43.94
CA VAL A 95 -23.62 -16.88 43.87
C VAL A 95 -25.04 -16.34 44.23
N ASN A 96 -25.77 -15.87 43.20
CA ASN A 96 -27.04 -16.36 42.59
C ASN A 96 -28.36 -16.69 43.37
N LEU A 97 -29.51 -16.50 42.67
CA LEU A 97 -30.93 -16.92 42.92
C LEU A 97 -31.74 -16.20 44.05
N GLY A 98 -33.06 -15.94 43.95
CA GLY A 98 -34.03 -15.96 42.82
C GLY A 98 -35.55 -16.01 43.22
N HIS A 99 -36.42 -15.24 42.53
CA HIS A 99 -37.93 -15.23 42.58
C HIS A 99 -38.65 -14.90 43.94
N ALA A 100 -39.97 -14.62 44.07
CA ALA A 100 -41.07 -13.91 43.31
C ALA A 100 -42.37 -13.92 44.24
N THR A 101 -43.65 -13.50 43.97
CA THR A 101 -44.47 -12.99 42.84
C THR A 101 -45.84 -12.41 43.36
N ILE A 102 -46.66 -11.69 42.53
CA ILE A 102 -48.14 -11.40 42.69
C ILE A 102 -48.54 -10.38 43.79
N GLY A 103 -49.60 -9.54 43.75
CA GLY A 103 -50.72 -9.20 42.82
C GLY A 103 -52.01 -8.82 43.62
N PRO A 104 -53.22 -8.50 43.06
CA PRO A 104 -53.62 -8.18 41.66
C PRO A 104 -54.73 -7.07 41.46
N SER A 105 -55.07 -6.75 40.18
CA SER A 105 -56.40 -6.30 39.67
C SER A 105 -56.96 -4.89 40.04
N ARG A 106 -57.90 -4.23 39.31
CA ARG A 106 -58.54 -4.29 37.95
C ARG A 106 -59.16 -2.89 37.68
N SER A 107 -59.43 -2.41 36.45
CA SER A 107 -60.41 -2.91 35.47
C SER A 107 -60.23 -2.29 34.05
N ASN A 108 -60.79 -2.92 33.01
CA ASN A 108 -60.83 -2.41 31.62
C ASN A 108 -61.77 -3.31 30.75
N PRO A 109 -62.49 -2.76 29.74
CA PRO A 109 -62.70 -3.46 28.46
C PRO A 109 -62.56 -2.51 27.23
N SER A 110 -62.04 -2.88 26.05
CA SER A 110 -62.19 -4.10 25.20
C SER A 110 -63.59 -4.20 24.56
N PRO A 111 -63.79 -4.82 23.35
CA PRO A 111 -62.92 -5.74 22.59
C PRO A 111 -62.62 -5.19 21.15
N ILE A 112 -62.18 -5.89 20.08
CA ILE A 112 -62.30 -7.29 19.58
C ILE A 112 -60.99 -7.77 18.90
N ALA A 113 -60.90 -9.09 18.81
CA ALA A 113 -59.95 -10.00 18.14
C ALA A 113 -59.21 -9.52 16.85
N GLY A 114 -58.10 -10.16 16.47
CA GLY A 114 -57.71 -11.50 16.91
C GLY A 114 -56.28 -11.95 16.66
N SER A 115 -55.97 -13.11 17.23
CA SER A 115 -54.66 -13.74 17.18
C SER A 115 -54.39 -14.39 15.84
N SER A 116 -53.28 -14.00 15.20
CA SER A 116 -52.37 -14.99 14.65
C SER A 116 -50.92 -14.53 14.83
N LYS A 117 -50.07 -15.41 15.36
CA LYS A 117 -48.66 -15.36 14.94
C LYS A 117 -48.70 -15.79 13.48
N LEU A 118 -48.48 -14.85 12.57
CA LEU A 118 -48.21 -15.17 11.17
C LEU A 118 -46.82 -15.79 11.12
N VAL A 119 -46.76 -17.07 11.49
CA VAL A 119 -45.59 -17.91 11.28
C VAL A 119 -45.42 -17.96 9.78
N TYR A 120 -44.48 -17.18 9.27
CA TYR A 120 -44.00 -17.36 7.91
C TYR A 120 -43.27 -18.71 7.89
N ARG A 121 -44.06 -19.77 7.73
CA ARG A 121 -43.60 -21.02 7.16
C ARG A 121 -43.24 -20.69 5.71
N THR A 122 -42.07 -20.08 5.52
CA THR A 122 -41.27 -20.38 4.33
C THR A 122 -41.35 -21.90 4.18
N PRO A 123 -41.85 -22.43 3.05
CA PRO A 123 -41.99 -23.86 2.92
C PRO A 123 -40.65 -24.49 3.26
N LYS A 124 -40.67 -25.55 4.06
CA LYS A 124 -39.57 -26.50 4.00
C LYS A 124 -39.63 -27.07 2.58
N ASN A 125 -38.90 -26.44 1.68
CA ASN A 125 -38.43 -27.11 0.48
C ASN A 125 -37.56 -28.24 1.00
N ILE A 126 -38.22 -29.38 1.20
CA ILE A 126 -37.58 -30.68 1.33
C ILE A 126 -36.63 -30.72 0.13
N PRO A 127 -35.30 -30.77 0.33
CA PRO A 127 -34.39 -30.91 -0.79
C PRO A 127 -34.85 -32.13 -1.57
N ALA A 128 -35.01 -32.01 -2.89
CA ALA A 128 -35.32 -33.16 -3.73
C ALA A 128 -34.28 -34.25 -3.41
N ARG A 129 -34.73 -35.31 -2.74
CA ARG A 129 -33.87 -36.40 -2.23
C ARG A 129 -33.77 -37.55 -3.21
N GLU A 130 -34.69 -37.57 -4.16
CA GLU A 130 -34.69 -38.39 -5.35
C GLU A 130 -34.44 -37.43 -6.52
N SER A 131 -33.76 -37.92 -7.54
CA SER A 131 -33.59 -37.21 -8.81
C SER A 131 -34.93 -37.02 -9.52
N ASP A 132 -34.91 -36.40 -10.69
CA ASP A 132 -35.92 -36.73 -11.69
C ASP A 132 -35.93 -38.25 -12.00
N GLU A 133 -36.97 -38.70 -12.70
CA GLU A 133 -37.12 -40.10 -13.14
C GLU A 133 -36.03 -40.57 -14.14
N PHE A 134 -35.04 -39.70 -14.43
CA PHE A 134 -33.89 -39.94 -15.32
C PHE A 134 -32.51 -39.69 -14.66
N GLY A 135 -32.45 -39.53 -13.33
CA GLY A 135 -31.21 -39.58 -12.54
C GLY A 135 -30.38 -38.29 -12.39
N ARG A 136 -30.93 -37.09 -12.62
CA ARG A 136 -30.15 -35.84 -12.76
C ARG A 136 -30.36 -34.80 -11.65
N TYR A 137 -29.34 -33.95 -11.48
CA TYR A 137 -29.30 -32.74 -10.63
C TYR A 137 -28.42 -31.66 -11.30
N GLU A 138 -28.71 -30.38 -11.09
CA GLU A 138 -28.03 -29.28 -11.80
C GLU A 138 -26.72 -28.78 -11.16
N SER A 139 -25.63 -28.93 -11.92
CA SER A 139 -24.44 -28.07 -12.01
C SER A 139 -23.78 -27.45 -10.74
N SER A 140 -22.53 -27.90 -10.51
CA SER A 140 -21.33 -27.02 -10.51
C SER A 140 -20.75 -26.35 -9.24
N CYS A 141 -20.79 -27.00 -8.07
CA CYS A 141 -19.62 -27.06 -7.15
C CYS A 141 -19.85 -28.05 -5.99
N CYS A 142 -18.78 -28.60 -5.39
CA CYS A 142 -18.89 -29.42 -4.18
C CYS A 142 -18.61 -28.59 -2.90
N HIS A 143 -19.27 -28.98 -1.80
CA HIS A 143 -19.33 -28.24 -0.55
C HIS A 143 -17.95 -27.95 0.07
N GLN A 144 -17.00 -28.87 -0.04
CA GLN A 144 -15.67 -28.78 0.59
C GLN A 144 -14.80 -27.61 0.06
N CYS A 145 -15.09 -27.06 -1.11
CA CYS A 145 -14.28 -25.99 -1.71
C CYS A 145 -14.65 -24.58 -1.24
N GLN A 146 -15.65 -24.41 -0.36
CA GLN A 146 -16.12 -23.09 0.08
C GLN A 146 -15.44 -22.53 1.36
N VAL A 147 -14.50 -23.25 1.98
CA VAL A 147 -13.90 -22.89 3.29
C VAL A 147 -12.36 -23.03 3.40
N ASN A 148 -11.65 -22.14 2.69
CA ASN A 148 -10.31 -21.58 2.98
C ASN A 148 -9.06 -22.47 3.22
N THR A 149 -8.10 -22.32 2.28
CA THR A 149 -6.61 -22.21 2.41
C THR A 149 -5.77 -23.38 3.03
N THR A 150 -4.50 -23.65 2.66
CA THR A 150 -3.45 -22.99 1.80
C THR A 150 -2.82 -23.92 0.70
N GLN A 151 -1.48 -24.02 0.53
CA GLN A 151 -0.74 -24.43 -0.72
C GLN A 151 0.33 -25.57 -0.58
N PRO A 152 0.82 -26.22 -1.68
CA PRO A 152 1.19 -27.67 -1.75
C PRO A 152 2.66 -28.09 -1.54
N LYS A 153 2.95 -29.42 -1.38
CA LYS A 153 4.11 -30.21 -1.94
C LYS A 153 4.27 -31.66 -1.41
N MET A 154 4.70 -32.60 -2.30
CA MET A 154 5.75 -33.68 -2.20
C MET A 154 5.74 -34.70 -1.01
N ILE A 155 6.33 -35.91 -1.06
CA ILE A 155 6.86 -36.83 -2.12
C ILE A 155 6.59 -38.27 -1.62
N CYS A 156 6.15 -39.21 -2.45
CA CYS A 156 6.93 -40.27 -3.12
C CYS A 156 7.80 -41.19 -2.24
N ASP A 157 7.84 -42.43 -2.69
CA ASP A 157 8.47 -43.61 -2.11
C ASP A 157 9.65 -43.98 -3.05
N GLN A 158 10.87 -44.22 -2.55
CA GLN A 158 12.09 -44.23 -3.40
C GLN A 158 12.93 -45.52 -3.45
N SER A 159 12.73 -46.54 -2.59
CA SER A 159 13.67 -47.66 -2.38
C SER A 159 13.87 -48.64 -3.55
N GLN A 160 13.37 -48.27 -4.72
CA GLN A 160 12.62 -49.17 -5.60
C GLN A 160 12.26 -48.48 -6.95
N ASP A 161 12.03 -47.16 -7.02
CA ASP A 161 12.29 -46.34 -8.23
C ASP A 161 13.23 -45.18 -7.88
N PRO A 162 14.53 -45.30 -8.22
CA PRO A 162 15.54 -44.29 -7.88
C PRO A 162 15.29 -42.90 -8.49
N ASN A 163 14.50 -42.79 -9.57
CA ASN A 163 14.34 -41.53 -10.32
C ASN A 163 13.08 -40.75 -9.92
N CYS A 164 12.42 -41.10 -8.82
CA CYS A 164 11.15 -40.45 -8.47
C CYS A 164 11.27 -38.94 -8.17
N VAL A 165 10.45 -38.16 -8.87
CA VAL A 165 10.11 -36.76 -8.55
C VAL A 165 8.61 -36.55 -8.82
N VAL A 166 7.92 -35.69 -8.01
CA VAL A 166 6.53 -35.18 -8.11
C VAL A 166 5.57 -35.72 -7.01
N ARG A 167 4.40 -35.09 -6.73
CA ARG A 167 4.18 -33.82 -5.98
C ARG A 167 2.73 -33.77 -5.48
N VAL A 168 2.44 -34.42 -4.35
CA VAL A 168 1.12 -34.37 -3.68
C VAL A 168 0.77 -32.93 -3.26
N CYS A 169 -0.51 -32.55 -3.26
CA CYS A 169 -0.99 -31.24 -2.80
C CYS A 169 -1.40 -31.26 -1.32
N ILE A 170 -1.27 -30.12 -0.62
CA ILE A 170 -1.42 -30.04 0.85
C ILE A 170 -2.83 -30.35 1.35
N THR A 171 -3.84 -30.16 0.48
CA THR A 171 -5.26 -30.28 0.83
C THR A 171 -5.62 -31.71 1.26
N CYS A 172 -4.99 -32.72 0.66
CA CYS A 172 -5.15 -34.13 1.05
C CYS A 172 -4.37 -34.50 2.32
N LEU A 173 -3.46 -33.63 2.78
CA LEU A 173 -2.46 -33.91 3.80
C LEU A 173 -2.78 -33.27 5.18
N THR A 174 -3.77 -32.38 5.27
CA THR A 174 -3.89 -31.47 6.43
C THR A 174 -5.27 -31.32 7.10
N LYS A 175 -6.38 -31.71 6.47
CA LYS A 175 -7.74 -31.46 7.02
C LYS A 175 -8.76 -32.59 6.76
N SER A 176 -8.63 -33.74 7.43
CA SER A 176 -9.77 -34.69 7.57
C SER A 176 -9.57 -35.68 8.73
N LYS A 177 -10.66 -35.95 9.48
CA LYS A 177 -10.75 -37.06 10.46
C LYS A 177 -11.25 -38.38 9.86
N VAL A 178 -11.57 -38.41 8.56
CA VAL A 178 -12.17 -39.58 7.88
C VAL A 178 -11.26 -40.82 7.84
N TYR A 179 -9.99 -40.68 8.22
CA TYR A 179 -9.02 -41.79 8.32
C TYR A 179 -8.72 -42.20 9.77
N ASP A 180 -9.37 -41.61 10.78
CA ASP A 180 -9.15 -41.98 12.18
C ASP A 180 -9.59 -43.44 12.43
N ASP A 181 -10.72 -43.88 11.87
CA ASP A 181 -11.26 -45.23 12.04
C ASP A 181 -10.73 -46.27 11.01
N HIS A 182 -9.99 -45.82 9.99
CA HIS A 182 -9.41 -46.69 8.95
C HIS A 182 -7.89 -46.74 9.04
N VAL A 183 -7.38 -47.61 9.92
CA VAL A 183 -5.94 -47.77 10.23
C VAL A 183 -5.05 -47.95 9.01
N GLU A 184 -5.54 -48.65 7.97
CA GLU A 184 -4.82 -48.94 6.72
C GLU A 184 -4.55 -47.70 5.84
N LEU A 185 -5.18 -46.57 6.11
CA LEU A 185 -4.99 -45.30 5.39
C LEU A 185 -4.23 -44.24 6.21
N ARG A 186 -3.65 -44.64 7.35
CA ARG A 186 -2.69 -43.81 8.11
C ARG A 186 -1.31 -43.84 7.44
N PRO A 187 -0.50 -42.76 7.51
CA PRO A 187 0.84 -42.75 6.92
C PRO A 187 1.74 -43.83 7.56
N PRO A 188 2.35 -44.73 6.76
CA PRO A 188 3.13 -45.84 7.30
C PRO A 188 4.49 -45.39 7.84
N ILE A 189 4.97 -46.07 8.89
CA ILE A 189 6.35 -45.97 9.37
C ILE A 189 7.21 -46.83 8.44
N PHE A 190 7.90 -46.19 7.49
CA PHE A 190 8.74 -46.91 6.52
C PHE A 190 9.95 -47.56 7.20
N LYS A 191 10.14 -48.86 6.93
CA LYS A 191 11.34 -49.62 7.28
C LYS A 191 11.83 -50.34 6.03
N PHE A 192 13.12 -50.20 5.71
CA PHE A 192 13.69 -50.61 4.43
C PHE A 192 13.98 -52.12 4.39
N THR A 193 13.62 -52.78 3.29
CA THR A 193 13.94 -54.19 3.02
C THR A 193 14.41 -54.32 1.56
N PRO A 194 15.49 -55.06 1.24
CA PRO A 194 15.96 -55.17 -0.14
C PRO A 194 15.00 -55.98 -1.03
N GLY A 195 14.56 -55.44 -2.18
CA GLY A 195 14.04 -56.27 -3.29
C GLY A 195 12.88 -55.78 -4.21
N GLY A 196 12.25 -54.61 -4.01
CA GLY A 196 11.04 -54.22 -4.77
C GLY A 196 11.22 -53.20 -5.92
N ARG A 197 10.10 -52.69 -6.51
CA ARG A 197 10.04 -51.46 -7.36
C ARG A 197 8.76 -50.60 -7.12
N MET A 198 8.91 -49.27 -7.11
CA MET A 198 7.92 -48.23 -6.73
C MET A 198 7.59 -47.33 -7.94
N LEU A 199 6.58 -46.45 -7.86
CA LEU A 199 6.18 -45.58 -8.98
C LEU A 199 5.58 -44.23 -8.53
N CYS A 200 5.70 -43.21 -9.39
CA CYS A 200 5.18 -41.84 -9.15
C CYS A 200 3.95 -41.46 -9.99
N VAL A 201 3.23 -40.44 -9.52
CA VAL A 201 1.84 -40.05 -9.90
C VAL A 201 1.71 -39.32 -11.26
N LYS A 202 2.50 -39.69 -12.27
CA LYS A 202 2.33 -39.18 -13.65
C LYS A 202 2.20 -40.28 -14.71
N CYS A 203 2.67 -41.50 -14.45
CA CYS A 203 2.84 -42.55 -15.46
C CYS A 203 1.57 -43.40 -15.75
N ARG A 204 0.36 -42.82 -15.66
CA ARG A 204 -0.93 -43.49 -15.97
C ARG A 204 -2.02 -42.60 -16.59
N ASP A 205 -1.75 -41.34 -16.87
CA ASP A 205 -2.68 -40.35 -17.49
C ASP A 205 -4.08 -40.13 -16.84
N VAL A 206 -4.33 -40.66 -15.64
CA VAL A 206 -5.61 -40.56 -14.90
C VAL A 206 -5.91 -39.18 -14.29
N CYS A 207 -5.46 -38.09 -14.92
CA CYS A 207 -5.81 -36.72 -14.52
C CYS A 207 -6.78 -36.11 -15.56
N PRO A 208 -8.11 -36.11 -15.30
CA PRO A 208 -9.10 -35.85 -16.34
C PRO A 208 -9.44 -34.37 -16.57
N CYS A 209 -8.84 -33.42 -15.83
CA CYS A 209 -9.25 -32.01 -15.89
C CYS A 209 -8.77 -31.31 -17.18
N ALA A 210 -9.60 -30.41 -17.71
CA ALA A 210 -9.41 -29.81 -19.03
C ALA A 210 -8.13 -28.94 -19.16
N SER A 211 -7.58 -28.45 -18.05
CA SER A 211 -6.32 -27.70 -18.04
C SER A 211 -5.12 -28.62 -18.27
N CYS A 212 -5.11 -29.81 -17.66
CA CYS A 212 -4.05 -30.80 -17.86
C CYS A 212 -4.11 -31.46 -19.24
N ARG A 213 -5.32 -31.68 -19.79
CA ARG A 213 -5.50 -32.13 -21.19
C ARG A 213 -4.92 -31.14 -22.19
N ARG A 214 -5.33 -29.86 -22.10
CA ARG A 214 -4.80 -28.78 -22.95
C ARG A 214 -3.29 -28.60 -22.79
N GLY A 215 -2.76 -28.79 -21.57
CA GLY A 215 -1.31 -28.81 -21.30
C GLY A 215 -0.53 -30.01 -21.87
N ARG A 216 -1.21 -31.04 -22.39
CA ARG A 216 -0.59 -32.15 -23.15
C ARG A 216 -0.72 -32.00 -24.68
N SER A 217 -1.28 -30.88 -25.16
CA SER A 217 -1.53 -30.62 -26.59
C SER A 217 -2.42 -31.66 -27.27
N GLU A 218 -3.31 -32.31 -26.51
CA GLU A 218 -4.42 -33.12 -27.05
C GLU A 218 -5.29 -32.23 -27.95
N LYS A 219 -5.39 -32.59 -29.24
CA LYS A 219 -6.25 -31.85 -30.19
C LYS A 219 -7.71 -32.21 -29.95
N ASP A 220 -8.58 -31.20 -30.00
CA ASP A 220 -10.03 -31.42 -30.11
C ASP A 220 -10.35 -32.14 -31.43
N HIS A 221 -10.85 -33.38 -31.31
CA HIS A 221 -11.55 -34.07 -32.38
C HIS A 221 -13.01 -34.25 -31.95
N SER A 222 -13.87 -33.34 -32.43
CA SER A 222 -15.31 -33.40 -32.22
C SER A 222 -15.93 -34.53 -33.03
N SER A 223 -16.61 -35.48 -32.38
CA SER A 223 -17.49 -36.46 -33.02
C SER A 223 -18.90 -36.37 -32.40
N ARG A 224 -19.89 -36.04 -33.24
CA ARG A 224 -21.33 -36.04 -32.92
C ARG A 224 -21.94 -37.42 -33.22
N GLY A 225 -23.10 -37.70 -32.62
CA GLY A 225 -24.03 -38.77 -33.03
C GLY A 225 -24.76 -39.37 -31.83
N SER A 226 -26.07 -39.63 -31.85
CA SER A 226 -27.13 -39.29 -32.82
C SER A 226 -28.39 -38.81 -32.03
N ASP A 227 -29.57 -38.51 -32.56
CA ASP A 227 -30.24 -38.61 -33.87
C ASP A 227 -31.14 -37.34 -34.05
N SER A 228 -31.91 -37.03 -35.10
CA SER A 228 -32.38 -37.70 -36.33
C SER A 228 -32.50 -36.63 -37.46
N SER A 229 -32.86 -36.87 -38.74
CA SER A 229 -33.55 -37.99 -39.42
C SER A 229 -33.27 -37.97 -40.95
N ALA A 230 -33.76 -39.00 -41.66
CA ALA A 230 -33.99 -39.11 -43.13
C ALA A 230 -32.82 -39.41 -44.11
N HIS A 231 -33.04 -40.47 -44.94
CA HIS A 231 -32.72 -40.75 -46.36
C HIS A 231 -31.71 -39.85 -47.15
N ASP A 232 -30.92 -40.35 -48.13
CA ASP A 232 -31.00 -41.63 -48.87
C ASP A 232 -29.68 -42.08 -49.60
N PHE A 233 -29.64 -43.35 -50.03
CA PHE A 233 -28.85 -43.98 -51.15
C PHE A 233 -27.28 -44.12 -51.18
N CYS A 234 -26.84 -45.39 -51.19
CA CYS A 234 -25.75 -46.05 -51.99
C CYS A 234 -24.24 -45.66 -51.93
N VAL A 235 -23.23 -46.53 -52.23
CA VAL A 235 -22.97 -48.01 -52.03
C VAL A 235 -21.56 -48.42 -52.59
N LEU A 236 -20.83 -49.38 -51.96
CA LEU A 236 -19.52 -50.03 -52.38
C LEU A 236 -18.24 -49.13 -52.42
N ALA A 237 -16.97 -49.57 -52.29
CA ALA A 237 -16.24 -50.83 -51.91
C ALA A 237 -14.83 -50.41 -51.33
N LEU A 238 -14.15 -51.12 -50.40
CA LEU A 238 -13.18 -52.26 -50.53
C LEU A 238 -12.12 -52.09 -51.65
N GLU A 239 -10.81 -52.40 -51.52
CA GLU A 239 -10.07 -53.42 -50.72
C GLU A 239 -8.58 -53.03 -50.39
N GLU A 240 -7.90 -53.84 -49.54
CA GLU A 240 -6.44 -54.17 -49.40
C GLU A 240 -5.32 -53.09 -49.51
N ARG A 241 -4.26 -52.96 -48.67
CA ARG A 241 -3.46 -53.78 -47.71
C ARG A 241 -2.24 -54.53 -48.30
N GLU A 242 -1.05 -54.20 -47.76
CA GLU A 242 0.23 -54.96 -47.76
C GLU A 242 0.89 -55.41 -49.09
N GLU A 243 1.88 -54.65 -49.58
CA GLU A 243 3.27 -55.12 -49.76
C GLU A 243 4.24 -53.98 -50.16
N PHE A 244 5.43 -53.94 -49.53
CA PHE A 244 6.79 -53.72 -50.12
C PHE A 244 7.82 -53.31 -49.07
N SER A 245 8.34 -54.29 -48.31
CA SER A 245 9.60 -54.12 -47.60
C SER A 245 10.75 -54.67 -48.45
N SER A 246 11.68 -53.81 -48.90
CA SER A 246 13.14 -54.02 -48.79
C SER A 246 13.97 -53.14 -49.74
N LYS A 247 15.27 -53.02 -49.43
CA LYS A 247 16.38 -52.61 -50.33
C LYS A 247 16.32 -51.21 -50.97
N LYS A 248 16.68 -50.18 -50.17
CA LYS A 248 17.60 -49.13 -50.67
C LYS A 248 18.42 -48.43 -49.56
N GLN A 249 19.39 -49.17 -49.00
CA GLN A 249 20.60 -48.53 -48.47
C GLN A 249 21.48 -48.07 -49.64
N ALA A 250 21.82 -46.78 -49.73
CA ALA A 250 23.09 -46.26 -50.29
C ALA A 250 23.08 -44.73 -50.33
N ARG A 251 24.12 -44.07 -49.77
CA ARG A 251 24.49 -42.64 -49.93
C ARG A 251 23.39 -41.65 -49.43
N HIS A 252 23.61 -40.84 -48.38
CA HIS A 252 24.74 -39.92 -48.21
C HIS A 252 25.02 -39.53 -46.75
N GLU A 253 26.31 -39.53 -46.41
CA GLU A 253 27.03 -38.77 -45.37
C GLU A 253 28.49 -38.70 -45.92
N PRO A 254 29.36 -37.69 -45.65
CA PRO A 254 29.30 -36.72 -44.58
C PRO A 254 29.41 -35.23 -44.97
N LYS A 255 28.60 -34.35 -44.35
CA LYS A 255 28.93 -32.90 -44.19
C LYS A 255 28.36 -32.27 -42.90
N ARG A 256 28.50 -32.95 -41.75
CA ARG A 256 28.30 -32.35 -40.41
C ARG A 256 29.47 -32.64 -39.46
N GLN A 257 30.63 -32.05 -39.76
CA GLN A 257 31.71 -31.84 -38.78
C GLN A 257 31.92 -30.32 -38.58
N LYS A 258 32.30 -29.94 -37.36
CA LYS A 258 32.26 -28.55 -36.83
C LYS A 258 30.86 -27.95 -36.61
N GLN A 259 30.08 -28.62 -35.77
CA GLN A 259 29.37 -27.91 -34.71
C GLN A 259 29.81 -28.53 -33.39
N GLU A 260 30.85 -27.95 -32.77
CA GLU A 260 31.37 -28.43 -31.50
C GLU A 260 30.28 -28.32 -30.43
N SER A 261 29.92 -29.44 -29.83
CA SER A 261 28.93 -29.48 -28.76
C SER A 261 29.50 -28.81 -27.52
N ARG A 262 29.30 -27.49 -27.38
CA ARG A 262 29.44 -26.81 -26.09
C ARG A 262 28.69 -27.66 -25.05
N PRO A 263 29.36 -28.14 -23.97
CA PRO A 263 28.66 -28.88 -22.93
C PRO A 263 27.52 -28.01 -22.38
N SER A 264 26.42 -28.64 -21.94
CA SER A 264 25.40 -27.89 -21.22
C SER A 264 26.05 -27.23 -20.00
N ILE A 265 25.56 -26.04 -19.63
CA ILE A 265 26.08 -25.27 -18.50
C ILE A 265 26.09 -26.15 -17.24
N GLU A 266 25.00 -26.89 -17.04
CA GLU A 266 24.83 -28.00 -16.08
C GLU A 266 25.99 -29.01 -16.08
N LYS A 267 26.36 -29.64 -17.21
CA LYS A 267 27.49 -30.58 -17.29
C LYS A 267 28.84 -29.92 -16.97
N THR A 268 28.96 -28.62 -17.21
CA THR A 268 30.18 -27.86 -16.87
C THR A 268 30.24 -27.64 -15.35
N LEU A 269 29.14 -27.22 -14.73
CA LEU A 269 29.05 -26.98 -13.28
C LEU A 269 29.20 -28.27 -12.47
N CYS A 270 28.50 -29.36 -12.85
CA CYS A 270 28.59 -30.66 -12.18
C CYS A 270 29.96 -31.35 -12.31
N SER A 271 30.88 -30.83 -13.14
CA SER A 271 32.26 -31.32 -13.21
C SER A 271 33.15 -30.78 -12.07
N HIS A 272 32.70 -29.74 -11.36
CA HIS A 272 33.45 -29.07 -10.30
C HIS A 272 32.85 -29.45 -8.94
N SER A 273 33.59 -30.23 -8.15
CA SER A 273 33.14 -30.77 -6.84
C SER A 273 32.87 -29.73 -5.74
N GLN A 274 33.04 -28.43 -6.02
CA GLN A 274 32.66 -27.33 -5.12
C GLN A 274 31.20 -26.89 -5.26
N PHE A 275 30.46 -27.34 -6.29
CA PHE A 275 29.07 -26.94 -6.54
C PHE A 275 28.03 -28.03 -6.21
N ASP A 276 28.44 -29.16 -5.64
CA ASP A 276 27.54 -30.26 -5.29
C ASP A 276 26.80 -29.97 -3.98
N VAL A 277 25.76 -29.14 -4.06
CA VAL A 277 24.90 -28.78 -2.93
C VAL A 277 24.03 -29.97 -2.57
N SER A 278 24.50 -30.77 -1.61
CA SER A 278 23.77 -31.94 -1.14
C SER A 278 22.39 -31.56 -0.57
N LEU A 279 21.43 -32.49 -0.68
CA LEU A 279 20.11 -32.34 -0.08
C LEU A 279 20.19 -32.12 1.43
N ASP A 280 21.22 -32.69 2.08
CA ASP A 280 21.53 -32.49 3.49
C ASP A 280 21.99 -31.06 3.77
N ALA A 281 22.82 -30.43 2.92
CA ALA A 281 23.24 -29.04 3.10
C ALA A 281 22.05 -28.06 3.01
N PHE A 282 21.15 -28.26 2.03
CA PHE A 282 19.92 -27.46 1.93
C PHE A 282 18.98 -27.69 3.14
N THR A 283 18.90 -28.93 3.62
CA THR A 283 18.07 -29.30 4.78
C THR A 283 18.66 -28.77 6.09
N GLN A 284 19.99 -28.78 6.26
CA GLN A 284 20.71 -28.18 7.37
C GLN A 284 20.53 -26.66 7.39
N TRP A 285 20.73 -25.98 6.25
CA TRP A 285 20.47 -24.54 6.14
C TRP A 285 19.05 -24.20 6.58
N LYS A 286 18.04 -24.85 5.98
CA LYS A 286 16.64 -24.58 6.32
C LYS A 286 16.37 -24.84 7.80
N ASN A 287 16.91 -25.93 8.35
CA ASN A 287 16.73 -26.27 9.76
C ASN A 287 17.52 -25.36 10.73
N SER A 288 18.52 -24.60 10.27
CA SER A 288 19.17 -23.57 11.10
C SER A 288 18.32 -22.29 11.07
N PHE A 289 17.98 -21.81 9.86
CA PHE A 289 17.11 -20.65 9.64
C PHE A 289 15.71 -20.78 10.32
N ASP A 290 15.13 -21.99 10.35
CA ASP A 290 13.85 -22.23 11.03
C ASP A 290 13.95 -22.38 12.56
N ARG A 291 15.15 -22.56 13.17
CA ARG A 291 15.31 -22.87 14.61
C ARG A 291 16.20 -21.91 15.38
N ASP A 292 17.39 -21.60 14.88
CA ASP A 292 18.38 -20.79 15.58
C ASP A 292 17.97 -19.31 15.49
N ASP A 293 17.75 -18.83 14.27
CA ASP A 293 17.39 -17.43 14.01
C ASP A 293 16.12 -17.00 14.74
N LYS A 294 15.02 -17.77 14.72
CA LYS A 294 13.75 -17.33 15.32
C LYS A 294 13.81 -17.13 16.84
N ALA A 295 14.54 -18.01 17.56
CA ALA A 295 14.74 -17.84 18.99
C ALA A 295 15.65 -16.62 19.27
N GLN A 296 16.74 -16.49 18.51
CA GLN A 296 17.68 -15.39 18.63
C GLN A 296 17.05 -14.04 18.28
N LEU A 297 16.21 -13.97 17.25
CA LEU A 297 15.44 -12.80 16.82
C LEU A 297 14.37 -12.42 17.86
N ALA A 298 13.69 -13.38 18.48
CA ALA A 298 12.77 -13.09 19.58
C ALA A 298 13.50 -12.43 20.77
N THR A 299 14.66 -12.97 21.20
CA THR A 299 15.50 -12.36 22.25
C THR A 299 16.01 -10.98 21.83
N ILE A 300 16.56 -10.85 20.63
CA ILE A 300 17.04 -9.57 20.06
C ILE A 300 15.91 -8.53 20.02
N SER A 301 14.69 -8.92 19.67
CA SER A 301 13.54 -8.01 19.64
C SER A 301 13.19 -7.51 21.04
N VAL A 302 13.14 -8.39 22.04
CA VAL A 302 12.85 -8.00 23.43
C VAL A 302 13.93 -7.09 24.01
N ASP A 303 15.20 -7.49 23.91
CA ASP A 303 16.32 -6.76 24.55
C ASP A 303 16.60 -5.40 23.85
N LYS A 304 16.44 -5.30 22.53
CA LYS A 304 16.70 -4.04 21.81
C LYS A 304 15.57 -3.00 21.92
N GLN A 305 14.40 -3.31 22.49
CA GLN A 305 13.28 -2.35 22.63
C GLN A 305 13.44 -1.29 23.74
N ILE A 306 14.59 -1.28 24.44
CA ILE A 306 14.94 -0.19 25.38
C ILE A 306 15.62 0.96 24.59
N PHE A 307 15.17 2.20 24.79
CA PHE A 307 15.69 3.40 24.12
C PHE A 307 16.04 4.50 25.14
N SER A 308 17.06 5.31 24.87
CA SER A 308 17.50 6.39 25.78
C SER A 308 16.63 7.63 25.67
N ASN A 309 16.06 7.88 24.49
CA ASN A 309 15.25 9.05 24.18
C ASN A 309 13.97 8.58 23.48
N THR A 310 12.82 8.77 24.11
CA THR A 310 11.48 8.42 23.60
C THR A 310 10.58 9.65 23.69
N LEU A 311 9.55 9.72 22.84
CA LEU A 311 8.46 10.69 23.02
C LEU A 311 7.81 10.52 24.40
N THR A 312 7.33 11.65 24.96
CA THR A 312 6.70 11.73 26.30
C THR A 312 5.31 11.08 26.36
N ALA A 313 4.70 10.87 25.20
CA ALA A 313 3.47 10.12 25.02
C ALA A 313 3.64 9.16 23.84
N GLN A 314 2.81 8.13 23.80
CA GLN A 314 2.63 7.25 22.65
C GLN A 314 1.13 7.27 22.30
N ALA A 315 0.79 7.32 21.02
CA ALA A 315 -0.59 7.24 20.57
C ALA A 315 -1.00 5.76 20.41
N THR A 316 -2.18 5.42 20.90
CA THR A 316 -2.79 4.09 20.73
C THR A 316 -4.10 4.22 19.94
N PRO A 317 -4.65 3.15 19.35
CA PRO A 317 -4.01 1.86 19.12
C PRO A 317 -2.87 1.96 18.09
N ALA A 318 -2.14 0.86 17.87
CA ALA A 318 -1.25 0.72 16.72
C ALA A 318 -2.08 0.51 15.45
N THR A 319 -1.90 1.38 14.46
CA THR A 319 -2.80 1.49 13.30
C THR A 319 -2.59 0.35 12.29
N ASN A 320 -3.58 0.07 11.42
CA ASN A 320 -3.52 -1.09 10.51
C ASN A 320 -4.12 -0.82 9.12
N GLN A 321 -3.26 -0.57 8.12
CA GLN A 321 -3.63 -0.31 6.73
C GLN A 321 -4.19 -1.52 5.95
N LYS A 322 -4.18 -2.72 6.53
CA LYS A 322 -4.55 -4.01 5.88
C LYS A 322 -3.69 -4.25 4.61
N PRO A 323 -4.03 -5.09 3.60
CA PRO A 323 -3.15 -5.35 2.46
C PRO A 323 -3.27 -4.25 1.38
N ASN A 324 -3.16 -2.98 1.77
CA ASN A 324 -3.27 -1.80 0.90
C ASN A 324 -2.02 -0.92 1.07
N GLY A 325 -1.59 -0.19 0.03
CA GLY A 325 -0.29 0.51 -0.05
C GLY A 325 -0.21 1.88 0.62
N ARG A 326 -1.00 2.13 1.67
CA ARG A 326 -1.31 3.49 2.18
C ARG A 326 -0.41 3.99 3.32
N CYS A 327 0.73 3.34 3.51
CA CYS A 327 1.65 3.58 4.63
C CYS A 327 2.02 5.06 4.80
N TRP A 328 2.21 5.79 3.71
CA TRP A 328 2.47 7.23 3.69
C TRP A 328 1.37 8.06 4.38
N LEU A 329 0.08 7.80 4.11
CA LEU A 329 -1.05 8.47 4.77
C LEU A 329 -1.18 8.04 6.23
N PHE A 330 -1.00 6.75 6.52
CA PHE A 330 -1.01 6.25 7.90
C PHE A 330 0.11 6.88 8.75
N ALA A 331 1.33 6.99 8.22
CA ALA A 331 2.45 7.64 8.88
C ALA A 331 2.22 9.16 9.06
N THR A 332 1.62 9.84 8.08
CA THR A 332 1.22 11.26 8.23
C THR A 332 0.16 11.43 9.33
N CYS A 333 -0.87 10.59 9.37
CA CYS A 333 -1.86 10.60 10.45
C CYS A 333 -1.26 10.24 11.81
N ASN A 334 -0.31 9.29 11.88
CA ASN A 334 0.38 8.93 13.11
C ASN A 334 1.28 10.07 13.61
N LEU A 335 1.97 10.79 12.72
CA LEU A 335 2.74 11.99 13.07
C LEU A 335 1.82 13.12 13.59
N ALA A 336 0.70 13.39 12.91
CA ALA A 336 -0.24 14.43 13.32
C ALA A 336 -0.99 14.10 14.62
N ARG A 337 -1.40 12.84 14.83
CA ARG A 337 -2.20 12.44 16.01
C ARG A 337 -1.44 12.59 17.32
N MET A 338 -0.10 12.53 17.33
CA MET A 338 0.72 12.76 18.52
C MET A 338 0.46 14.13 19.18
N GLY A 339 0.20 15.17 18.39
CA GLY A 339 -0.17 16.49 18.92
C GLY A 339 -1.58 16.51 19.51
N ILE A 340 -2.52 15.83 18.87
CA ILE A 340 -3.94 15.75 19.27
C ILE A 340 -4.07 14.98 20.59
N VAL A 341 -3.44 13.80 20.69
CA VAL A 341 -3.42 12.94 21.89
C VAL A 341 -2.89 13.70 23.10
N LYS A 342 -1.83 14.52 22.93
CA LYS A 342 -1.30 15.40 23.98
C LYS A 342 -2.24 16.58 24.31
N LYS A 343 -2.83 17.24 23.30
CA LYS A 343 -3.71 18.43 23.48
C LYS A 343 -5.03 18.12 24.18
N PHE A 344 -5.62 16.95 23.93
CA PHE A 344 -6.95 16.56 24.42
C PHE A 344 -6.91 15.48 25.52
N ASP A 345 -5.72 15.09 25.98
CA ASP A 345 -5.46 14.00 26.92
C ASP A 345 -6.22 12.69 26.59
N LEU A 346 -6.08 12.24 25.35
CA LEU A 346 -6.79 11.06 24.81
C LEU A 346 -6.04 9.77 25.12
N GLY A 347 -6.77 8.69 25.36
CA GLY A 347 -6.23 7.32 25.28
C GLY A 347 -6.12 6.89 23.82
N ASP A 348 -6.99 5.97 23.41
CA ASP A 348 -7.08 5.54 22.01
C ASP A 348 -7.64 6.66 21.11
N PHE A 349 -6.91 6.98 20.04
CA PHE A 349 -7.32 7.96 19.04
C PHE A 349 -6.64 7.73 17.67
N GLU A 350 -7.45 7.81 16.61
CA GLU A 350 -6.99 7.83 15.22
C GLU A 350 -7.64 8.99 14.44
N LEU A 351 -6.94 9.45 13.41
CA LEU A 351 -7.47 10.30 12.36
C LEU A 351 -7.99 9.42 11.22
N SER A 352 -9.08 9.82 10.55
CA SER A 352 -9.59 9.06 9.39
C SER A 352 -8.58 9.09 8.24
N GLN A 353 -7.81 8.02 8.08
CA GLN A 353 -6.97 7.82 6.90
C GLN A 353 -7.85 7.51 5.67
N SER A 354 -9.03 6.90 5.89
CA SER A 354 -10.13 6.76 4.92
C SER A 354 -10.46 8.08 4.20
N ARG A 355 -10.55 9.21 4.93
CA ARG A 355 -10.83 10.53 4.33
C ARG A 355 -9.78 10.92 3.30
N LEU A 356 -8.50 10.77 3.65
CA LEU A 356 -7.40 11.15 2.77
C LEU A 356 -7.31 10.24 1.55
N VAL A 357 -7.59 8.94 1.69
CA VAL A 357 -7.62 7.98 0.56
C VAL A 357 -8.73 8.32 -0.45
N PHE A 358 -9.91 8.72 0.01
CA PHE A 358 -11.01 9.13 -0.88
C PHE A 358 -10.57 10.27 -1.81
N TYR A 359 -9.99 11.33 -1.24
CA TYR A 359 -9.56 12.49 -1.99
C TYR A 359 -8.29 12.22 -2.81
N ASP A 360 -7.36 11.41 -2.31
CA ASP A 360 -6.17 10.99 -3.05
C ASP A 360 -6.54 10.25 -4.35
N PHE A 361 -7.49 9.31 -4.31
CA PHE A 361 -7.97 8.61 -5.50
C PHE A 361 -8.73 9.52 -6.46
N LEU A 362 -9.48 10.50 -5.94
CA LEU A 362 -10.20 11.47 -6.77
C LEU A 362 -9.24 12.42 -7.49
N GLU A 363 -8.24 12.93 -6.79
CA GLU A 363 -7.25 13.87 -7.32
C GLU A 363 -6.28 13.17 -8.29
N LYS A 364 -5.75 11.98 -7.94
CA LYS A 364 -4.91 11.17 -8.86
C LYS A 364 -5.60 10.85 -10.17
N ALA A 365 -6.91 10.59 -10.16
CA ALA A 365 -7.70 10.39 -11.37
C ALA A 365 -7.73 11.66 -12.25
N ASP A 366 -7.98 12.83 -11.67
CA ASP A 366 -7.96 14.11 -12.39
C ASP A 366 -6.55 14.43 -12.94
N PHE A 367 -5.51 14.25 -12.11
CA PHE A 367 -4.12 14.47 -12.47
C PHE A 367 -3.64 13.56 -13.60
N TYR A 368 -4.05 12.29 -13.60
CA TYR A 368 -3.79 11.37 -14.69
C TYR A 368 -4.51 11.79 -15.98
N LEU A 369 -5.80 12.11 -15.93
CA LEU A 369 -6.54 12.53 -17.12
C LEU A 369 -6.02 13.87 -17.68
N LYS A 370 -5.66 14.84 -16.84
CA LYS A 370 -5.00 16.09 -17.25
C LYS A 370 -3.62 15.84 -17.86
N SER A 371 -2.80 14.96 -17.27
CA SER A 371 -1.52 14.53 -17.88
C SER A 371 -1.72 13.89 -19.26
N MET A 372 -2.78 13.10 -19.45
CA MET A 372 -3.09 12.49 -20.75
C MET A 372 -3.62 13.49 -21.79
N ILE A 373 -4.15 14.66 -21.37
CA ILE A 373 -4.51 15.79 -22.24
C ILE A 373 -3.28 16.61 -22.63
N GLU A 374 -2.30 16.80 -21.74
CA GLU A 374 -1.04 17.46 -22.10
C GLU A 374 -0.18 16.60 -23.04
N LEU A 375 -0.16 15.29 -22.81
CA LEU A 375 0.61 14.32 -23.60
C LEU A 375 -0.17 13.81 -24.83
N VAL A 376 -1.25 14.51 -25.23
CA VAL A 376 -2.22 14.03 -26.23
C VAL A 376 -1.63 13.86 -27.64
N GLU A 377 -0.62 14.67 -28.00
CA GLU A 377 0.07 14.59 -29.29
C GLU A 377 1.22 13.58 -29.32
N LEU A 378 1.74 13.13 -28.17
CA LEU A 378 2.77 12.09 -28.13
C LEU A 378 2.21 10.73 -28.59
N PRO A 379 3.00 9.84 -29.22
CA PRO A 379 2.61 8.46 -29.48
C PRO A 379 2.16 7.74 -28.20
N ILE A 380 1.15 6.86 -28.28
CA ILE A 380 0.61 6.18 -27.09
C ILE A 380 1.63 5.22 -26.45
N GLU A 381 2.60 4.76 -27.26
CA GLU A 381 3.74 3.93 -26.87
C GLU A 381 4.87 4.72 -26.19
N ALA A 382 4.77 6.05 -26.09
CA ALA A 382 5.80 6.88 -25.46
C ALA A 382 6.05 6.44 -24.01
N ARG A 383 7.33 6.33 -23.62
CA ARG A 383 7.75 5.85 -22.28
C ARG A 383 7.03 6.57 -21.15
N ILE A 384 6.79 7.87 -21.29
CA ILE A 384 6.04 8.68 -20.33
C ILE A 384 4.60 8.18 -20.14
N ILE A 385 3.83 8.04 -21.23
CA ILE A 385 2.44 7.56 -21.22
C ILE A 385 2.39 6.14 -20.66
N SER A 386 3.29 5.26 -21.09
CA SER A 386 3.40 3.88 -20.59
C SER A 386 3.66 3.84 -19.08
N HIS A 387 4.52 4.73 -18.57
CA HIS A 387 4.84 4.83 -17.15
C HIS A 387 3.66 5.33 -16.31
N ILE A 388 3.07 6.50 -16.63
CA ILE A 388 1.95 7.05 -15.84
C ILE A 388 0.68 6.20 -15.95
N SER A 389 0.46 5.55 -17.11
CA SER A 389 -0.64 4.58 -17.28
C SER A 389 -0.38 3.26 -16.54
N GLY A 390 0.83 3.02 -16.03
CA GLY A 390 1.19 1.82 -15.28
C GLY A 390 0.42 1.67 -13.97
N SER A 391 0.27 2.76 -13.21
CA SER A 391 -0.43 2.76 -11.91
C SER A 391 -1.08 4.12 -11.60
N PRO A 392 -2.09 4.57 -12.40
CA PRO A 392 -2.71 5.89 -12.25
C PRO A 392 -3.48 6.07 -10.92
N LEU A 393 -3.84 4.97 -10.25
CA LEU A 393 -4.40 4.94 -8.89
C LEU A 393 -3.57 4.02 -7.98
N GLY A 394 -2.25 4.13 -8.05
CA GLY A 394 -1.38 3.47 -7.08
C GLY A 394 -1.65 3.98 -5.67
N ASP A 395 -1.82 3.07 -4.71
CA ASP A 395 -2.10 3.41 -3.30
C ASP A 395 -0.99 4.26 -2.64
N GLY A 396 0.25 4.20 -3.15
CA GLY A 396 1.41 4.90 -2.61
C GLY A 396 1.44 6.40 -2.95
N GLY A 397 2.26 7.15 -2.22
CA GLY A 397 2.41 8.59 -2.38
C GLY A 397 3.52 9.14 -1.50
N GLN A 398 3.71 10.46 -1.52
CA GLN A 398 4.81 11.14 -0.86
C GLN A 398 4.31 12.23 0.10
N TRP A 399 5.23 12.89 0.83
CA TRP A 399 4.86 13.91 1.80
C TRP A 399 4.05 15.08 1.20
N ASP A 400 4.53 15.71 0.14
CA ASP A 400 3.91 16.93 -0.37
C ASP A 400 2.50 16.67 -0.94
N MET A 401 2.25 15.45 -1.42
CA MET A 401 0.91 14.93 -1.76
C MET A 401 0.00 14.81 -0.54
N ALA A 402 0.53 14.37 0.61
CA ALA A 402 -0.24 14.23 1.85
C ALA A 402 -0.51 15.61 2.50
N ALA A 403 0.49 16.49 2.47
CA ALA A 403 0.34 17.88 2.87
C ALA A 403 -0.71 18.59 2.02
N GLY A 404 -0.65 18.47 0.68
CA GLY A 404 -1.65 19.03 -0.23
C GLY A 404 -3.08 18.57 0.09
N LEU A 405 -3.28 17.27 0.35
CA LEU A 405 -4.59 16.73 0.75
C LEU A 405 -5.07 17.32 2.10
N ILE A 406 -4.17 17.48 3.07
CA ILE A 406 -4.51 18.02 4.39
C ILE A 406 -4.86 19.52 4.31
N GLU A 407 -4.07 20.32 3.58
CA GLU A 407 -4.35 21.75 3.37
C GLU A 407 -5.65 21.98 2.57
N LYS A 408 -5.95 21.13 1.57
CA LYS A 408 -7.14 21.28 0.72
C LYS A 408 -8.43 20.71 1.34
N TYR A 409 -8.35 19.59 2.06
CA TYR A 409 -9.53 18.84 2.52
C TYR A 409 -9.67 18.71 4.04
N GLY A 410 -8.65 19.10 4.81
CA GLY A 410 -8.66 19.03 6.27
C GLY A 410 -8.65 17.61 6.83
N LEU A 411 -8.65 17.51 8.15
CA LEU A 411 -8.56 16.27 8.92
C LEU A 411 -9.82 16.05 9.76
N VAL A 412 -10.15 14.79 10.04
CA VAL A 412 -11.23 14.43 10.98
C VAL A 412 -10.80 13.27 11.87
N PRO A 413 -11.31 13.18 13.11
CA PRO A 413 -11.25 11.95 13.92
C PRO A 413 -11.82 10.75 13.15
N GLN A 414 -11.25 9.56 13.33
CA GLN A 414 -11.66 8.34 12.63
C GLN A 414 -13.19 8.09 12.68
N PRO A 415 -13.90 8.25 13.82
CA PRO A 415 -15.36 8.00 13.89
C PRO A 415 -16.24 8.96 13.10
N ILE A 416 -15.69 10.03 12.51
CA ILE A 416 -16.42 10.98 11.65
C ILE A 416 -16.48 10.51 10.19
N TYR A 417 -15.55 9.64 9.78
CA TYR A 417 -15.57 8.97 8.47
C TYR A 417 -14.82 7.64 8.59
N ASP A 418 -15.58 6.60 8.94
CA ASP A 418 -15.13 5.26 9.31
C ASP A 418 -14.72 4.39 8.10
N ASP A 419 -14.06 3.26 8.35
CA ASP A 419 -13.46 2.39 7.34
C ASP A 419 -14.50 1.51 6.62
N SER A 420 -14.77 1.82 5.36
CA SER A 420 -15.62 1.01 4.49
C SER A 420 -15.01 -0.35 4.13
N PHE A 421 -15.85 -1.31 3.68
CA PHE A 421 -15.37 -2.62 3.21
C PHE A 421 -14.34 -2.51 2.05
N ASN A 422 -14.60 -1.63 1.07
CA ASN A 422 -13.68 -1.43 -0.06
C ASN A 422 -12.47 -0.59 0.32
N TYR A 423 -12.54 0.18 1.42
CA TYR A 423 -11.32 0.72 2.03
C TYR A 423 -10.48 -0.41 2.63
N LEU A 424 -11.06 -1.36 3.39
CA LEU A 424 -10.26 -2.46 3.95
C LEU A 424 -9.64 -3.38 2.88
N ASN A 425 -10.18 -3.39 1.66
CA ASN A 425 -9.66 -4.12 0.49
C ASN A 425 -9.87 -3.33 -0.83
N SER A 426 -8.97 -2.39 -1.17
CA SER A 426 -9.15 -1.55 -2.37
C SER A 426 -8.76 -2.22 -3.68
N SER A 427 -8.19 -3.43 -3.65
CA SER A 427 -7.68 -4.13 -4.83
C SER A 427 -8.66 -4.18 -6.01
N GLY A 428 -9.94 -4.47 -5.75
CA GLY A 428 -10.99 -4.55 -6.76
C GLY A 428 -11.40 -3.19 -7.35
N ILE A 429 -11.61 -2.17 -6.50
CA ILE A 429 -12.00 -0.83 -6.96
C ILE A 429 -10.83 -0.13 -7.69
N ASN A 430 -9.59 -0.30 -7.21
CA ASN A 430 -8.39 0.23 -7.86
C ASN A 430 -8.19 -0.40 -9.24
N ALA A 431 -8.36 -1.72 -9.39
CA ALA A 431 -8.25 -2.40 -10.68
C ALA A 431 -9.34 -1.96 -11.67
N PHE A 432 -10.58 -1.80 -11.20
CA PHE A 432 -11.69 -1.29 -12.02
C PHE A 432 -11.44 0.16 -12.47
N LEU A 433 -11.16 1.08 -11.53
CA LEU A 433 -10.95 2.49 -11.85
C LEU A 433 -9.68 2.71 -12.69
N THR A 434 -8.59 1.98 -12.42
CA THR A 434 -7.39 2.00 -13.29
C THR A 434 -7.73 1.59 -14.73
N SER A 435 -8.63 0.61 -14.91
CA SER A 435 -9.08 0.20 -16.23
C SER A 435 -9.97 1.27 -16.89
N LYS A 436 -10.91 1.89 -16.16
CA LYS A 436 -11.75 2.96 -16.72
C LYS A 436 -10.98 4.26 -16.97
N LEU A 437 -9.94 4.58 -16.20
CA LEU A 437 -9.06 5.72 -16.47
C LEU A 437 -8.26 5.52 -17.77
N ARG A 438 -7.72 4.31 -18.01
CA ARG A 438 -7.03 3.98 -19.27
C ARG A 438 -7.98 4.07 -20.47
N ASP A 439 -9.20 3.57 -20.33
CA ASP A 439 -10.29 3.70 -21.32
C ASP A 439 -10.64 5.17 -21.59
N GLN A 440 -10.87 5.97 -20.54
CA GLN A 440 -11.10 7.42 -20.62
C GLN A 440 -9.93 8.18 -21.25
N ALA A 441 -8.68 7.76 -21.01
CA ALA A 441 -7.50 8.38 -21.64
C ALA A 441 -7.41 8.12 -23.15
N LEU A 442 -7.91 6.96 -23.63
CA LEU A 442 -8.06 6.70 -25.07
C LEU A 442 -9.24 7.50 -25.66
N GLU A 443 -10.35 7.58 -24.93
CA GLU A 443 -11.53 8.39 -25.27
C GLU A 443 -11.16 9.88 -25.43
N LEU A 444 -10.41 10.46 -24.49
CA LEU A 444 -9.89 11.84 -24.57
C LEU A 444 -8.99 12.07 -25.79
N ARG A 445 -8.11 11.12 -26.11
CA ARG A 445 -7.23 11.20 -27.29
C ARG A 445 -8.00 11.11 -28.61
N GLN A 446 -9.13 10.41 -28.62
CA GLN A 446 -10.00 10.36 -29.79
C GLN A 446 -10.81 11.66 -29.94
N ILE A 447 -11.43 12.15 -28.86
CA ILE A 447 -12.14 13.44 -28.81
C ILE A 447 -11.24 14.60 -29.25
N TYR A 448 -9.98 14.64 -28.79
CA TYR A 448 -8.98 15.61 -29.23
C TYR A 448 -8.77 15.57 -30.75
N LYS A 449 -8.57 14.37 -31.33
CA LYS A 449 -8.32 14.19 -32.77
C LYS A 449 -9.53 14.64 -33.60
N ASP A 450 -10.73 14.21 -33.22
CA ASP A 450 -11.93 14.49 -33.98
C ASP A 450 -12.27 16.00 -33.95
N ALA A 451 -12.06 16.66 -32.81
CA ALA A 451 -12.21 18.11 -32.70
C ALA A 451 -11.11 18.90 -33.44
N LYS A 452 -9.85 18.44 -33.41
CA LYS A 452 -8.74 19.05 -34.17
C LYS A 452 -8.92 18.90 -35.68
N ALA A 453 -9.34 17.71 -36.13
CA ALA A 453 -9.67 17.46 -37.53
C ALA A 453 -10.87 18.33 -37.98
N HIS A 454 -11.94 18.39 -37.19
CA HIS A 454 -13.08 19.26 -37.50
C HIS A 454 -12.69 20.75 -37.61
N ALA A 455 -11.85 21.24 -36.69
CA ALA A 455 -11.36 22.61 -36.73
C ALA A 455 -10.52 22.92 -37.98
N ALA A 456 -9.62 22.03 -38.38
CA ALA A 456 -8.80 22.20 -39.58
C ALA A 456 -9.62 21.98 -40.87
N ASP A 457 -10.23 20.80 -41.03
CA ASP A 457 -10.79 20.31 -42.29
C ASP A 457 -12.18 20.89 -42.60
N ASN A 458 -13.00 21.21 -41.57
CA ASN A 458 -14.36 21.74 -41.78
C ASN A 458 -14.47 23.24 -41.48
N LEU A 459 -13.68 23.78 -40.55
CA LEU A 459 -13.73 25.20 -40.18
C LEU A 459 -12.56 26.02 -40.76
N GLY A 460 -11.58 25.39 -41.41
CA GLY A 460 -10.46 26.08 -42.06
C GLY A 460 -9.50 26.76 -41.08
N GLN A 461 -9.47 26.33 -39.82
CA GLN A 461 -8.58 26.88 -38.80
C GLN A 461 -7.13 26.42 -39.02
N ASP A 462 -6.18 27.24 -38.60
CA ASP A 462 -4.76 26.90 -38.60
C ASP A 462 -4.45 25.76 -37.59
N SER A 463 -3.24 25.21 -37.68
CA SER A 463 -2.82 24.07 -36.86
C SER A 463 -2.77 24.36 -35.35
N GLU A 464 -2.58 25.61 -34.93
CA GLU A 464 -2.53 26.00 -33.52
C GLU A 464 -3.94 26.18 -32.97
N SER A 465 -4.78 26.96 -33.65
CA SER A 465 -6.21 27.10 -33.35
C SER A 465 -6.93 25.74 -33.28
N ALA A 466 -6.64 24.84 -34.24
CA ALA A 466 -7.18 23.48 -34.25
C ALA A 466 -6.67 22.61 -33.09
N THR A 467 -5.43 22.82 -32.65
CA THR A 467 -4.88 22.16 -31.45
C THR A 467 -5.57 22.65 -30.18
N ILE A 468 -5.78 23.96 -30.05
CA ILE A 468 -6.50 24.57 -28.94
C ILE A 468 -7.96 24.09 -28.90
N ALA A 469 -8.62 23.96 -30.05
CA ALA A 469 -9.96 23.38 -30.16
C ALA A 469 -10.01 21.92 -29.68
N GLY A 470 -9.04 21.09 -30.09
CA GLY A 470 -8.89 19.71 -29.63
C GLY A 470 -8.69 19.60 -28.12
N ILE A 471 -7.79 20.42 -27.54
CA ILE A 471 -7.53 20.46 -26.09
C ILE A 471 -8.79 20.89 -25.33
N ARG A 472 -9.51 21.91 -25.82
CA ARG A 472 -10.76 22.39 -25.20
C ARG A 472 -11.84 21.30 -25.17
N ALA A 473 -12.02 20.56 -26.26
CA ALA A 473 -12.97 19.46 -26.33
C ALA A 473 -12.62 18.33 -25.34
N ALA A 474 -11.33 17.95 -25.25
CA ALA A 474 -10.87 16.94 -24.30
C ALA A 474 -11.05 17.40 -22.83
N ARG A 475 -10.73 18.67 -22.50
CA ARG A 475 -10.98 19.24 -21.16
C ARG A 475 -12.47 19.20 -20.81
N GLN A 476 -13.36 19.56 -21.74
CA GLN A 476 -14.81 19.50 -21.51
C GLN A 476 -15.33 18.08 -21.26
N ALA A 477 -14.78 17.07 -21.97
CA ALA A 477 -15.13 15.67 -21.76
C ALA A 477 -14.68 15.14 -20.38
N LYS A 478 -13.50 15.59 -19.90
CA LYS A 478 -12.94 15.20 -18.59
C LYS A 478 -13.90 15.45 -17.43
N GLU A 479 -14.72 16.50 -17.45
CA GLU A 479 -15.67 16.78 -16.37
C GLU A 479 -16.75 15.69 -16.24
N THR A 480 -17.21 15.14 -17.36
CA THR A 480 -18.14 14.00 -17.34
C THR A 480 -17.44 12.73 -16.85
N MET A 481 -16.16 12.55 -17.19
CA MET A 481 -15.33 11.43 -16.73
C MET A 481 -15.07 11.48 -15.23
N MET A 482 -14.76 12.65 -14.67
CA MET A 482 -14.54 12.84 -13.23
C MET A 482 -15.83 12.66 -12.42
N ALA A 483 -16.99 13.05 -12.95
CA ALA A 483 -18.28 12.72 -12.34
C ALA A 483 -18.54 11.20 -12.27
N GLN A 484 -18.05 10.41 -13.23
CA GLN A 484 -18.09 8.94 -13.17
C GLN A 484 -17.15 8.40 -12.08
N VAL A 485 -15.91 8.90 -12.01
CA VAL A 485 -14.91 8.50 -10.98
C VAL A 485 -15.44 8.81 -9.57
N TYR A 486 -15.91 10.04 -9.33
CA TYR A 486 -16.49 10.44 -8.05
C TYR A 486 -17.65 9.53 -7.64
N ARG A 487 -18.56 9.21 -8.57
CA ARG A 487 -19.68 8.29 -8.31
C ARG A 487 -19.19 6.89 -7.92
N CYS A 488 -18.16 6.36 -8.56
CA CYS A 488 -17.59 5.06 -8.22
C CYS A 488 -16.92 5.08 -6.83
N LEU A 489 -16.17 6.15 -6.50
CA LEU A 489 -15.56 6.32 -5.18
C LEU A 489 -16.61 6.45 -4.08
N ALA A 490 -17.64 7.28 -4.28
CA ALA A 490 -18.73 7.46 -3.32
C ALA A 490 -19.56 6.18 -3.08
N ILE A 491 -19.74 5.33 -4.11
CA ILE A 491 -20.38 4.02 -3.97
C ILE A 491 -19.47 3.01 -3.24
N ALA A 492 -18.17 3.04 -3.49
CA ALA A 492 -17.22 2.09 -2.89
C ALA A 492 -16.86 2.43 -1.44
N LEU A 493 -16.65 3.71 -1.15
CA LEU A 493 -16.07 4.21 0.10
C LEU A 493 -17.06 4.99 0.98
N GLY A 494 -18.20 5.42 0.43
CA GLY A 494 -19.08 6.42 1.04
C GLY A 494 -18.59 7.85 0.78
N SER A 495 -19.49 8.83 0.84
CA SER A 495 -19.14 10.26 0.68
C SER A 495 -18.54 10.82 1.98
N PRO A 496 -17.33 11.42 1.97
CA PRO A 496 -16.80 12.14 3.12
C PRO A 496 -17.53 13.48 3.35
N PRO A 497 -17.61 13.99 4.60
CA PRO A 497 -18.13 15.33 4.87
C PRO A 497 -17.34 16.42 4.14
N SER A 498 -18.01 17.48 3.68
CA SER A 498 -17.34 18.58 2.98
C SER A 498 -16.27 19.25 3.87
N PRO A 499 -15.14 19.75 3.33
CA PRO A 499 -14.09 20.43 4.12
C PRO A 499 -14.57 21.61 4.98
N THR A 500 -15.72 22.19 4.62
CA THR A 500 -16.38 23.32 5.31
C THR A 500 -17.69 22.94 6.02
N GLU A 501 -18.10 21.68 5.99
CA GLU A 501 -19.30 21.19 6.66
C GLU A 501 -19.01 20.84 8.12
N SER A 502 -19.93 21.23 9.02
CA SER A 502 -19.74 21.04 10.46
C SER A 502 -20.09 19.62 10.88
N PHE A 503 -19.15 18.91 11.50
CA PHE A 503 -19.38 17.66 12.22
C PHE A 503 -19.39 17.89 13.74
N LYS A 504 -19.96 16.93 14.47
CA LYS A 504 -19.87 16.83 15.93
C LYS A 504 -19.07 15.58 16.30
N TRP A 505 -18.05 15.76 17.14
CA TRP A 505 -17.22 14.69 17.69
C TRP A 505 -17.37 14.66 19.22
N ASP A 506 -18.03 13.62 19.71
CA ASP A 506 -18.03 13.28 21.14
C ASP A 506 -16.84 12.36 21.45
N TYR A 507 -16.16 12.60 22.56
CA TYR A 507 -15.01 11.82 22.99
C TYR A 507 -14.89 11.76 24.53
N VAL A 508 -14.01 10.90 25.01
CA VAL A 508 -13.71 10.72 26.44
C VAL A 508 -12.21 10.88 26.66
N ASP A 509 -11.81 11.67 27.66
CA ASP A 509 -10.40 11.82 28.05
C ASP A 509 -9.91 10.68 28.97
N LYS A 510 -8.61 10.62 29.26
CA LYS A 510 -8.04 9.61 30.18
C LYS A 510 -8.58 9.67 31.61
N SER A 511 -9.22 10.77 32.03
CA SER A 511 -9.90 10.87 33.33
C SER A 511 -11.29 10.20 33.33
N GLY A 512 -11.78 9.76 32.17
CA GLY A 512 -13.11 9.19 32.00
C GLY A 512 -14.20 10.25 31.81
N LYS A 513 -13.82 11.52 31.59
CA LYS A 513 -14.76 12.63 31.37
C LYS A 513 -15.15 12.73 29.90
N ALA A 514 -16.45 12.80 29.63
CA ALA A 514 -16.99 13.03 28.30
C ALA A 514 -16.92 14.51 27.89
N HIS A 515 -16.63 14.75 26.61
CA HIS A 515 -16.53 16.05 25.97
C HIS A 515 -17.17 16.02 24.58
N SER A 516 -17.45 17.20 24.01
CA SER A 516 -18.00 17.38 22.67
C SER A 516 -17.24 18.50 21.97
N LEU A 517 -16.84 18.29 20.71
CA LEU A 517 -16.33 19.32 19.80
C LEU A 517 -17.25 19.43 18.58
N VAL A 518 -17.57 20.65 18.15
CA VAL A 518 -18.15 20.92 16.83
C VAL A 518 -17.10 21.66 16.00
N SER A 519 -16.86 21.19 14.78
CA SER A 519 -15.79 21.71 13.91
C SER A 519 -16.07 21.35 12.44
N THR A 520 -15.38 21.99 11.50
CA THR A 520 -15.29 21.51 10.11
C THR A 520 -13.96 20.76 9.93
N PRO A 521 -13.78 19.93 8.88
CA PRO A 521 -12.50 19.25 8.65
C PRO A 521 -11.28 20.20 8.55
N LEU A 522 -11.44 21.38 7.94
CA LEU A 522 -10.40 22.40 7.88
C LEU A 522 -10.16 23.06 9.24
N ASP A 523 -11.22 23.41 9.98
CA ASP A 523 -11.09 23.95 11.34
C ASP A 523 -10.45 22.95 12.31
N PHE A 524 -10.79 21.66 12.20
CA PHE A 524 -10.21 20.61 13.02
C PHE A 524 -8.71 20.46 12.74
N TYR A 525 -8.30 20.56 11.48
CA TYR A 525 -6.89 20.65 11.12
C TYR A 525 -6.21 21.88 11.77
N HIS A 526 -6.56 23.09 11.34
CA HIS A 526 -5.84 24.31 11.76
C HIS A 526 -5.94 24.61 13.27
N LYS A 527 -7.08 24.36 13.91
CA LYS A 527 -7.34 24.76 15.31
C LYS A 527 -7.10 23.63 16.31
N HIS A 528 -7.20 22.36 15.89
CA HIS A 528 -7.19 21.22 16.81
C HIS A 528 -5.98 20.27 16.66
N CYS A 529 -5.21 20.31 15.57
CA CYS A 529 -3.97 19.53 15.41
C CYS A 529 -2.73 20.07 16.16
N ALA A 530 -2.94 20.80 17.27
CA ALA A 530 -1.89 21.25 18.20
C ALA A 530 -0.66 21.97 17.58
N GLY A 531 -0.88 22.75 16.51
CA GLY A 531 0.19 23.49 15.82
C GLY A 531 0.97 22.66 14.79
N PHE A 532 0.54 21.43 14.50
CA PHE A 532 0.94 20.74 13.27
C PHE A 532 0.36 21.48 12.05
N GLN A 533 1.26 21.94 11.18
CA GLN A 533 0.94 22.53 9.88
C GLN A 533 1.71 21.72 8.83
N ALA A 534 1.02 20.96 7.98
CA ALA A 534 1.65 20.01 7.06
C ALA A 534 2.51 20.72 6.00
N SER A 535 2.10 21.91 5.57
CA SER A 535 2.83 22.83 4.71
C SER A 535 4.23 23.21 5.23
N GLU A 536 4.41 23.33 6.55
CA GLU A 536 5.68 23.71 7.20
C GLU A 536 6.68 22.55 7.37
N TYR A 537 6.32 21.33 6.95
CA TYR A 537 7.22 20.17 6.98
C TYR A 537 7.85 19.94 5.61
N ILE A 538 9.14 19.63 5.59
CA ILE A 538 9.94 19.47 4.37
C ILE A 538 10.62 18.09 4.31
N SER A 539 10.75 17.58 3.09
CA SER A 539 11.41 16.31 2.81
C SER A 539 12.93 16.49 2.68
N LEU A 540 13.67 15.84 3.57
CA LEU A 540 15.11 15.62 3.42
C LEU A 540 15.34 14.20 2.92
N ILE A 541 16.10 14.04 1.83
CA ILE A 541 16.45 12.73 1.26
C ILE A 541 17.94 12.44 1.34
N ASN A 542 18.29 11.16 1.24
CA ASN A 542 19.65 10.71 0.95
C ASN A 542 19.63 9.83 -0.30
N ASP A 543 19.78 10.47 -1.46
CA ASP A 543 20.03 9.83 -2.74
C ASP A 543 21.50 10.01 -3.16
N PRO A 544 22.37 9.01 -2.90
CA PRO A 544 23.78 9.06 -3.31
C PRO A 544 24.01 8.93 -4.83
N ARG A 545 22.96 8.79 -5.66
CA ARG A 545 23.09 8.92 -7.12
C ARG A 545 23.35 10.37 -7.55
N ASN A 546 22.87 11.31 -6.74
CA ASN A 546 22.71 12.73 -7.04
C ASN A 546 23.56 13.60 -6.09
N PRO A 547 24.01 14.80 -6.51
CA PRO A 547 24.65 15.76 -5.61
C PRO A 547 23.85 16.07 -4.35
N TYR A 548 24.54 16.16 -3.21
CA TYR A 548 23.98 16.70 -1.96
C TYR A 548 23.92 18.23 -1.99
N ASN A 549 23.18 18.80 -1.05
CA ASN A 549 22.92 20.24 -0.91
C ASN A 549 22.27 20.85 -2.17
N LYS A 550 21.31 20.12 -2.73
CA LYS A 550 20.43 20.56 -3.83
C LYS A 550 18.99 20.11 -3.58
N SER A 551 18.04 20.88 -4.07
CA SER A 551 16.64 20.51 -4.15
C SER A 551 16.33 19.76 -5.44
N TYR A 552 15.41 18.80 -5.35
CA TYR A 552 14.95 17.95 -6.44
C TYR A 552 13.42 17.90 -6.45
N THR A 553 12.87 17.75 -7.65
CA THR A 553 11.47 17.40 -7.88
C THR A 553 11.41 16.26 -8.90
N ILE A 554 10.24 15.68 -9.13
CA ILE A 554 10.04 14.66 -10.17
C ILE A 554 8.94 15.13 -11.12
N GLU A 555 9.23 15.09 -12.42
CA GLU A 555 8.20 15.32 -13.45
C GLU A 555 6.98 14.40 -13.19
N ARG A 556 5.77 14.99 -13.25
CA ARG A 556 4.48 14.26 -13.27
C ARG A 556 4.27 13.26 -12.13
N VAL A 557 4.91 13.47 -10.98
CA VAL A 557 4.56 12.80 -9.72
C VAL A 557 3.75 13.77 -8.87
N GLY A 558 2.55 13.35 -8.46
CA GLY A 558 1.64 14.16 -7.66
C GLY A 558 0.27 13.49 -7.51
N ASN A 559 -0.66 14.21 -6.88
CA ASN A 559 -2.08 13.86 -6.84
C ASN A 559 -2.96 15.07 -7.15
N ILE A 560 -2.79 16.19 -6.44
CA ILE A 560 -3.58 17.42 -6.70
C ILE A 560 -2.98 18.17 -7.88
N TRP A 561 -3.77 18.39 -8.93
CA TRP A 561 -3.33 19.20 -10.08
C TRP A 561 -3.17 20.67 -9.70
N GLY A 562 -2.00 21.26 -9.98
CA GLY A 562 -1.65 22.61 -9.52
C GLY A 562 -1.49 22.73 -7.99
N GLY A 563 -1.45 21.60 -7.27
CA GLY A 563 -1.21 21.58 -5.83
C GLY A 563 0.27 21.79 -5.48
N ARG A 564 0.59 21.58 -4.20
CA ARG A 564 1.96 21.65 -3.68
C ARG A 564 2.90 20.73 -4.49
N PRO A 565 3.97 21.25 -5.12
CA PRO A 565 4.89 20.42 -5.88
C PRO A 565 5.71 19.51 -4.95
N ILE A 566 6.06 18.33 -5.45
CA ILE A 566 7.04 17.44 -4.79
C ILE A 566 8.36 18.21 -4.64
N ARG A 567 8.93 18.28 -3.43
CA ARG A 567 10.23 18.93 -3.22
C ARG A 567 11.07 18.20 -2.18
N HIS A 568 12.31 17.86 -2.54
CA HIS A 568 13.22 17.09 -1.69
C HIS A 568 14.59 17.74 -1.64
N VAL A 569 15.13 18.00 -0.45
CA VAL A 569 16.53 18.45 -0.30
C VAL A 569 17.42 17.23 -0.08
N ASN A 570 18.34 16.98 -1.01
CA ASN A 570 19.27 15.85 -0.92
C ASN A 570 20.45 16.18 0.00
N THR A 571 20.78 15.31 0.95
CA THR A 571 21.81 15.55 1.96
C THR A 571 22.45 14.23 2.47
N SER A 572 23.46 14.35 3.34
CA SER A 572 24.20 13.19 3.87
C SER A 572 23.38 12.40 4.89
N PRO A 573 23.66 11.09 5.10
CA PRO A 573 22.97 10.32 6.14
C PRO A 573 23.19 10.91 7.54
N ASP A 574 24.36 11.50 7.83
CA ASP A 574 24.65 12.14 9.13
C ASP A 574 23.73 13.33 9.43
N VAL A 575 23.35 14.11 8.39
CA VAL A 575 22.36 15.18 8.53
C VAL A 575 20.98 14.60 8.82
N LEU A 576 20.58 13.52 8.14
CA LEU A 576 19.31 12.84 8.43
C LEU A 576 19.29 12.31 9.87
N LYS A 577 20.31 11.56 10.28
CA LYS A 577 20.45 10.97 11.63
C LYS A 577 20.45 12.03 12.72
N SER A 578 21.23 13.10 12.57
CA SER A 578 21.32 14.16 13.58
C SER A 578 20.04 15.00 13.66
N SER A 579 19.31 15.20 12.56
CA SER A 579 17.98 15.80 12.58
C SER A 579 16.93 14.91 13.26
N VAL A 580 16.97 13.58 13.07
CA VAL A 580 16.12 12.64 13.81
C VAL A 580 16.39 12.73 15.32
N ILE A 581 17.66 12.76 15.74
CA ILE A 581 18.02 12.87 17.17
C ILE A 581 17.48 14.18 17.77
N LYS A 582 17.68 15.33 17.10
CA LYS A 582 17.13 16.63 17.53
C LYS A 582 15.61 16.61 17.66
N MET A 583 14.90 15.99 16.72
CA MET A 583 13.44 15.88 16.75
C MET A 583 12.94 15.05 17.93
N ILE A 584 13.52 13.87 18.16
CA ILE A 584 13.13 13.00 19.30
C ILE A 584 13.51 13.65 20.64
N GLN A 585 14.66 14.32 20.75
CA GLN A 585 15.03 15.10 21.93
C GLN A 585 14.08 16.29 22.18
N ALA A 586 13.50 16.87 21.12
CA ALA A 586 12.47 17.89 21.20
C ALA A 586 11.02 17.34 21.32
N ASP A 587 10.86 16.06 21.64
CA ASP A 587 9.57 15.37 21.83
C ASP A 587 8.63 15.45 20.61
N LYS A 588 9.22 15.34 19.40
CA LYS A 588 8.53 15.32 18.11
C LYS A 588 8.82 14.03 17.32
N PRO A 589 7.79 13.33 16.79
CA PRO A 589 7.98 12.21 15.86
C PRO A 589 8.60 12.67 14.53
N VAL A 590 9.18 11.72 13.78
CA VAL A 590 9.71 11.96 12.42
C VAL A 590 9.13 10.95 11.44
N TRP A 591 8.51 11.42 10.35
CA TRP A 591 8.01 10.57 9.27
C TRP A 591 9.19 10.04 8.46
N LEU A 592 9.16 8.75 8.08
CA LEU A 592 10.32 7.98 7.59
C LEU A 592 9.98 7.18 6.34
N GLY A 593 10.65 7.44 5.21
CA GLY A 593 10.57 6.66 3.97
C GLY A 593 11.78 5.75 3.78
N CYS A 594 11.55 4.45 3.57
CA CYS A 594 12.58 3.41 3.57
C CYS A 594 12.25 2.20 2.68
N ASP A 595 13.24 1.35 2.39
CA ASP A 595 13.04 0.02 1.77
C ASP A 595 12.85 -1.05 2.84
N ALA A 596 11.65 -1.10 3.44
CA ALA A 596 11.33 -2.09 4.46
C ALA A 596 11.36 -3.55 3.95
N SER A 597 11.50 -3.78 2.63
CA SER A 597 11.67 -5.13 2.08
C SER A 597 13.07 -5.73 2.27
N LYS A 598 14.07 -4.89 2.59
CA LYS A 598 15.49 -5.27 2.64
C LYS A 598 15.94 -5.52 4.08
N MET A 599 16.49 -6.70 4.36
CA MET A 599 17.12 -7.02 5.65
C MET A 599 16.19 -6.76 6.87
N SER A 600 14.91 -7.10 6.71
CA SER A 600 13.85 -6.89 7.70
C SER A 600 13.12 -8.20 8.04
N ASP A 601 12.87 -8.46 9.33
CA ASP A 601 11.89 -9.44 9.78
C ASP A 601 10.64 -8.73 10.28
N LEU A 602 9.51 -8.97 9.61
CA LEU A 602 8.26 -8.24 9.84
C LEU A 602 7.44 -8.81 11.00
N SER A 603 7.77 -10.00 11.50
CA SER A 603 7.05 -10.65 12.62
C SER A 603 7.61 -10.21 13.97
N HIS A 604 8.95 -10.16 14.07
CA HIS A 604 9.69 -9.72 15.25
C HIS A 604 9.99 -8.23 15.23
N GLY A 605 9.70 -7.53 14.13
CA GLY A 605 9.90 -6.08 13.99
C GLY A 605 11.37 -5.68 14.04
N ILE A 606 12.25 -6.37 13.31
CA ILE A 606 13.70 -6.11 13.31
C ILE A 606 14.15 -5.67 11.92
N MET A 607 14.92 -4.59 11.85
CA MET A 607 15.56 -4.07 10.65
C MET A 607 17.06 -3.90 10.92
N ASP A 608 17.87 -4.83 10.41
CA ASP A 608 19.30 -4.97 10.75
C ASP A 608 20.10 -5.47 9.55
N THR A 609 21.18 -4.78 9.15
CA THR A 609 22.01 -5.19 7.98
C THR A 609 22.68 -6.55 8.16
N LYS A 610 22.67 -7.11 9.37
CA LYS A 610 23.20 -8.43 9.71
C LYS A 610 22.12 -9.49 9.96
N LEU A 611 20.85 -9.21 9.62
CA LEU A 611 19.71 -10.10 9.86
C LEU A 611 19.85 -11.48 9.19
N ILE A 612 20.48 -11.56 8.01
CA ILE A 612 20.62 -12.79 7.23
C ILE A 612 22.05 -12.88 6.67
N ASP A 613 22.83 -13.88 7.08
CA ASP A 613 24.14 -14.14 6.46
C ASP A 613 24.00 -14.97 5.16
N TYR A 614 23.75 -14.25 4.07
CA TYR A 614 23.74 -14.81 2.72
C TYR A 614 25.08 -15.43 2.31
N LYS A 615 26.22 -14.96 2.86
CA LYS A 615 27.55 -15.46 2.51
C LYS A 615 27.82 -16.80 3.18
N ALA A 616 27.46 -16.97 4.45
CA ALA A 616 27.49 -18.26 5.13
C ALA A 616 26.52 -19.26 4.47
N THR A 617 25.36 -18.79 4.02
CA THR A 617 24.33 -19.61 3.38
C THR A 617 24.69 -20.09 1.97
N PHE A 618 25.06 -19.17 1.07
CA PHE A 618 25.19 -19.42 -0.37
C PHE A 618 26.64 -19.30 -0.89
N GLY A 619 27.61 -19.02 -0.03
CA GLY A 619 29.00 -18.71 -0.41
C GLY A 619 29.19 -17.33 -1.07
N VAL A 620 28.09 -16.63 -1.37
CA VAL A 620 28.06 -15.36 -2.12
C VAL A 620 27.22 -14.31 -1.40
N THR A 621 27.47 -13.03 -1.69
CA THR A 621 26.64 -11.92 -1.21
C THR A 621 26.62 -10.80 -2.25
N SER A 622 25.58 -9.97 -2.20
CA SER A 622 25.51 -8.74 -3.01
C SER A 622 26.61 -7.76 -2.60
N ARG A 623 27.06 -6.95 -3.57
CA ARG A 623 28.04 -5.86 -3.35
C ARG A 623 27.52 -4.51 -3.86
N LEU A 624 26.22 -4.41 -4.16
CA LEU A 624 25.60 -3.17 -4.64
C LEU A 624 25.60 -2.13 -3.52
N SER A 625 26.25 -0.98 -3.73
CA SER A 625 26.10 0.17 -2.84
C SER A 625 24.66 0.68 -2.90
N LYS A 626 24.26 1.52 -1.93
CA LYS A 626 22.98 2.24 -1.96
C LYS A 626 22.72 2.96 -3.29
N SER A 627 23.77 3.55 -3.88
CA SER A 627 23.67 4.22 -5.19
C SER A 627 23.51 3.24 -6.36
N ASP A 628 24.04 2.02 -6.27
CA ASP A 628 23.90 1.02 -7.33
C ASP A 628 22.53 0.34 -7.25
N ARG A 629 22.03 0.06 -6.03
CA ARG A 629 20.67 -0.45 -5.81
C ARG A 629 19.63 0.50 -6.40
N LEU A 630 19.76 1.80 -6.11
CA LEU A 630 18.91 2.85 -6.67
C LEU A 630 19.07 3.06 -8.20
N ARG A 631 20.19 2.66 -8.82
CA ARG A 631 20.35 2.72 -10.29
C ARG A 631 19.83 1.47 -11.01
N MET A 632 19.90 0.31 -10.36
CA MET A 632 19.57 -0.99 -10.93
C MET A 632 18.14 -1.47 -10.59
N GLY A 633 17.38 -0.70 -9.81
CA GLY A 633 16.04 -1.08 -9.35
C GLY A 633 16.03 -2.09 -8.19
N ASP A 634 17.14 -2.23 -7.46
CA ASP A 634 17.26 -3.07 -6.27
C ASP A 634 17.10 -2.27 -4.95
N GLY A 635 16.70 -1.00 -5.02
CA GLY A 635 16.36 -0.18 -3.85
C GLY A 635 15.31 0.86 -4.22
N VAL A 636 14.32 1.05 -3.36
CA VAL A 636 13.18 1.97 -3.54
C VAL A 636 12.61 2.39 -2.18
N ILE A 637 11.91 3.53 -2.10
CA ILE A 637 11.06 3.81 -0.93
C ILE A 637 9.84 2.89 -1.01
N SER A 638 9.94 1.71 -0.38
CA SER A 638 8.92 0.67 -0.43
C SER A 638 7.82 0.85 0.62
N HIS A 639 8.14 1.54 1.73
CA HIS A 639 7.25 1.68 2.88
C HIS A 639 7.57 2.94 3.69
N VAL A 640 6.59 3.36 4.50
CA VAL A 640 6.66 4.56 5.33
C VAL A 640 6.23 4.25 6.76
N MET A 641 6.99 4.76 7.74
CA MET A 641 6.76 4.60 9.19
C MET A 641 7.00 5.93 9.93
N VAL A 642 6.89 5.94 11.26
CA VAL A 642 7.17 7.11 12.09
C VAL A 642 8.19 6.77 13.17
N ILE A 643 9.34 7.46 13.22
CA ILE A 643 10.31 7.31 14.31
C ILE A 643 9.75 7.96 15.58
N THR A 644 9.75 7.19 16.68
CA THR A 644 9.21 7.57 18.00
C THR A 644 10.21 7.41 19.15
N ALA A 645 11.37 6.80 18.92
CA ALA A 645 12.49 6.80 19.87
C ALA A 645 13.85 6.61 19.16
N VAL A 646 14.93 7.00 19.86
CA VAL A 646 16.32 6.70 19.51
C VAL A 646 17.08 6.25 20.77
N HIS A 647 18.03 5.33 20.59
CA HIS A 647 18.98 4.95 21.62
C HIS A 647 20.37 5.44 21.21
N LEU A 648 20.99 6.23 22.09
CA LEU A 648 22.33 6.76 21.93
C LEU A 648 23.34 5.95 22.74
N ASP A 649 24.60 5.93 22.30
CA ASP A 649 25.74 5.46 23.10
C ASP A 649 26.24 6.55 24.07
N GLU A 650 27.32 6.25 24.83
CA GLU A 650 27.89 7.17 25.81
C GLU A 650 28.50 8.42 25.15
N GLU A 651 28.94 8.30 23.89
CA GLU A 651 29.39 9.39 23.03
C GLU A 651 28.24 10.17 22.35
N GLY A 652 26.99 9.77 22.56
CA GLY A 652 25.80 10.46 22.03
C GLY A 652 25.44 10.15 20.58
N LYS A 653 26.03 9.11 19.97
CA LYS A 653 25.75 8.66 18.60
C LYS A 653 24.60 7.67 18.56
N PRO A 654 23.84 7.59 17.45
CA PRO A 654 22.73 6.64 17.33
C PRO A 654 23.21 5.20 17.21
N VAL A 655 22.62 4.30 18.00
CA VAL A 655 22.82 2.85 17.92
C VAL A 655 21.62 2.17 17.25
N ARG A 656 20.41 2.62 17.60
CA ARG A 656 19.14 2.09 17.08
C ARG A 656 17.99 3.07 17.25
N TYR A 657 16.96 2.91 16.41
CA TYR A 657 15.74 3.71 16.39
C TYR A 657 14.51 2.83 16.60
N LYS A 658 13.44 3.41 17.16
CA LYS A 658 12.10 2.79 17.22
C LYS A 658 11.21 3.43 16.17
N ALA A 659 10.60 2.62 15.30
CA ALA A 659 9.64 3.05 14.30
C ALA A 659 8.25 2.48 14.62
N GLU A 660 7.25 3.34 14.77
CA GLU A 660 5.83 2.98 14.77
C GLU A 660 5.41 2.60 13.34
N ASN A 661 4.83 1.41 13.20
CA ASN A 661 4.38 0.87 11.92
C ASN A 661 2.83 0.82 11.87
N SER A 662 2.28 0.66 10.67
CA SER A 662 0.86 0.73 10.33
C SER A 662 0.29 -0.64 9.92
N TRP A 663 0.77 -1.71 10.56
CA TRP A 663 0.40 -3.12 10.29
C TRP A 663 -0.19 -3.85 11.52
N SER A 664 -0.85 -3.12 12.42
CA SER A 664 -1.33 -3.54 13.76
C SER A 664 -0.26 -3.77 14.83
N ASP A 665 -0.74 -3.89 16.06
CA ASP A 665 -0.03 -4.28 17.28
C ASP A 665 0.69 -5.64 17.20
N THR A 666 0.30 -6.50 16.26
CA THR A 666 0.89 -7.84 16.05
C THR A 666 2.12 -7.86 15.12
N ALA A 667 2.43 -6.76 14.42
CA ALA A 667 3.60 -6.66 13.55
C ALA A 667 4.81 -6.12 14.35
N GLY A 668 5.64 -7.02 14.87
CA GLY A 668 6.65 -6.67 15.88
C GLY A 668 6.02 -6.29 17.24
N PRO A 669 6.84 -6.05 18.28
CA PRO A 669 6.33 -5.72 19.61
C PRO A 669 5.46 -4.46 19.61
N HIS A 670 4.16 -4.64 19.86
CA HIS A 670 3.17 -3.56 19.89
C HIS A 670 3.14 -2.70 18.61
N GLY A 671 3.29 -3.34 17.44
CA GLY A 671 3.29 -2.64 16.14
C GLY A 671 4.53 -1.78 15.89
N CYS A 672 5.59 -1.94 16.69
CA CYS A 672 6.79 -1.13 16.64
C CYS A 672 8.03 -1.94 16.23
N PHE A 673 8.78 -1.39 15.29
CA PHE A 673 9.99 -1.99 14.73
C PHE A 673 11.25 -1.35 15.33
N VAL A 674 12.31 -2.15 15.49
CA VAL A 674 13.65 -1.69 15.88
C VAL A 674 14.56 -1.68 14.66
N MET A 675 15.16 -0.53 14.38
CA MET A 675 16.06 -0.28 13.26
C MET A 675 17.47 -0.03 13.77
N THR A 676 18.49 -0.77 13.30
CA THR A 676 19.89 -0.44 13.64
C THR A 676 20.39 0.75 12.83
N ASP A 677 21.37 1.47 13.38
CA ASP A 677 21.95 2.64 12.70
C ASP A 677 22.56 2.30 11.33
N ALA A 678 23.19 1.12 11.20
CA ALA A 678 23.70 0.62 9.93
C ALA A 678 22.57 0.28 8.91
N TRP A 679 21.36 -0.07 9.37
CA TRP A 679 20.21 -0.25 8.48
C TRP A 679 19.65 1.10 8.01
N PHE A 680 19.69 2.13 8.89
CA PHE A 680 19.34 3.50 8.52
C PHE A 680 20.22 3.98 7.34
N ASP A 681 21.55 3.81 7.43
CA ASP A 681 22.46 4.21 6.34
C ASP A 681 22.10 3.58 5.00
N GLU A 682 21.85 2.27 4.96
CA GLU A 682 21.65 1.53 3.72
C GLU A 682 20.24 1.64 3.13
N TYR A 683 19.19 1.74 3.97
CA TYR A 683 17.79 1.54 3.53
C TYR A 683 16.80 2.64 3.91
N VAL A 684 17.19 3.67 4.67
CA VAL A 684 16.40 4.92 4.79
C VAL A 684 16.80 5.88 3.69
N TYR A 685 15.82 6.41 2.95
CA TYR A 685 16.07 7.36 1.85
C TYR A 685 15.42 8.72 2.09
N GLN A 686 14.45 8.83 2.99
CA GLN A 686 13.68 10.05 3.22
C GLN A 686 13.31 10.20 4.70
N ILE A 687 13.44 11.41 5.24
CA ILE A 687 12.79 11.83 6.49
C ILE A 687 12.01 13.12 6.26
N VAL A 688 10.97 13.33 7.05
CA VAL A 688 10.17 14.57 7.00
C VAL A 688 9.95 15.14 8.40
N LEU A 689 10.20 16.44 8.53
CA LEU A 689 10.24 17.20 9.77
C LEU A 689 9.97 18.69 9.51
N PRO A 690 9.65 19.51 10.53
CA PRO A 690 9.40 20.94 10.35
C PRO A 690 10.63 21.65 9.78
N LYS A 691 10.41 22.57 8.84
CA LYS A 691 11.45 23.42 8.22
C LYS A 691 12.31 24.15 9.26
N SER A 692 11.74 24.55 10.39
CA SER A 692 12.43 25.19 11.51
C SER A 692 13.43 24.29 12.26
N PHE A 693 13.41 22.97 12.05
CA PHE A 693 14.36 22.02 12.64
C PHE A 693 15.59 21.73 11.74
N THR A 694 15.67 22.31 10.55
CA THR A 694 16.86 22.24 9.67
C THR A 694 17.77 23.44 9.84
N SER A 695 19.04 23.30 9.41
CA SER A 695 19.97 24.44 9.28
C SER A 695 19.51 25.41 8.20
N ASP A 696 19.92 26.67 8.32
CA ASP A 696 19.47 27.76 7.45
C ASP A 696 19.74 27.46 5.96
N LEU A 697 20.94 26.96 5.65
CA LEU A 697 21.32 26.43 4.32
C LEU A 697 20.32 25.42 3.73
N LEU A 698 19.76 24.50 4.54
CA LEU A 698 18.80 23.52 4.03
C LEU A 698 17.40 24.12 3.84
N ARG A 699 17.07 25.22 4.53
CA ARG A 699 15.85 26.00 4.28
C ARG A 699 16.01 26.82 3.01
N GLU A 700 17.16 27.47 2.82
CA GLU A 700 17.51 28.20 1.59
C GLU A 700 17.43 27.29 0.35
N ILE A 701 18.02 26.09 0.41
CA ILE A 701 17.93 25.10 -0.69
C ILE A 701 16.50 24.59 -0.90
N TYR A 702 15.66 24.54 0.14
CA TYR A 702 14.23 24.20 -0.01
C TYR A 702 13.43 25.36 -0.61
N ASP A 703 13.78 26.60 -0.31
CA ASP A 703 13.05 27.80 -0.74
C ASP A 703 13.44 28.29 -2.14
N ASP A 704 14.63 27.91 -2.64
CA ASP A 704 15.06 28.11 -4.03
C ASP A 704 13.96 27.63 -5.01
N PRO A 705 13.38 28.50 -5.85
CA PRO A 705 12.25 28.13 -6.69
C PRO A 705 12.56 27.05 -7.73
N GLU A 706 13.84 26.83 -8.09
CA GLU A 706 14.29 26.02 -9.24
C GLU A 706 14.93 24.67 -8.85
N PRO A 707 14.16 23.66 -8.39
CA PRO A 707 14.67 22.34 -8.06
C PRO A 707 15.11 21.58 -9.31
N SER A 708 16.12 20.73 -9.16
CA SER A 708 16.56 19.84 -10.25
C SER A 708 15.47 18.81 -10.59
N VAL A 709 14.91 18.90 -11.79
CA VAL A 709 13.83 18.00 -12.24
C VAL A 709 14.38 16.63 -12.61
N LEU A 710 13.94 15.60 -11.89
CA LEU A 710 14.15 14.19 -12.23
C LEU A 710 13.05 13.70 -13.18
N PRO A 711 13.34 12.75 -14.10
CA PRO A 711 12.31 12.14 -14.92
C PRO A 711 11.36 11.29 -14.05
N PRO A 712 10.15 10.92 -14.52
CA PRO A 712 9.12 10.29 -13.67
C PRO A 712 9.52 8.95 -13.05
N TRP A 713 10.41 8.21 -13.72
CA TRP A 713 11.05 6.97 -13.24
C TRP A 713 12.37 7.22 -12.50
N GLY A 714 12.60 8.43 -11.99
CA GLY A 714 13.91 8.95 -11.58
C GLY A 714 14.25 8.86 -10.09
N MET A 715 13.31 8.45 -9.23
CA MET A 715 13.60 8.07 -7.84
C MET A 715 13.62 6.57 -7.64
#